data_AF-K6DZZ8-F1
#
_entry.id   AF-K6DZZ8-F1
#
_cell.length_a   1.000
_cell.length_b   1.000
_cell.length_c   1.000
_cell.angle_alpha   90.00
_cell.angle_beta   90.00
_cell.angle_gamma   90.00
#
_symmetry.space_group_name_H-M   'P 1'
#
loop_
_entity.id
_entity.type
_entity.pdbx_description
1 polymer ?
#
loop_
_entity_poly.entity_id
_entity_poly.type
_entity_poly.pdbx_seq_one_letter_code
_entity_poly.pdbx_strand_id
1 'polypeptide(L)'
;MNIFIPSYLTAERLNAILQALPKSRNKDSLLSANNMVENNAYTLPPFGVVTFPTVMNWNDQRSRSFERLLHGFTFLGCLTDAFQTTEDTKYIDKGMELINDWLDKHSYKKNKETMAYHDETTAIRLQYFLRFYIFARNIISVKDLKKLETRMWETAALLADEDFHSTNTNHGMFQDISLLLFSIYFNDKKNRICQKYIDLAVTRLKDYFFDVYTKDGVHKEHSPNYHMLVASNMKKLLFWLDEINPDISHEFFLLFNKSEEYSTHIIRPDGTFPPMCDTEAMPVSNSSYAKLYDSESYKYAVSSGKQGRQPKENVKVFPKAGYAIFRDDWAKKDKATYVLFSAAYHANYHKHSDDLNLTIFSGGEIITEAGPNGYNYQDPFTKYAYSSFAHNTLIVDGKGLPRTDGQYDKVHFTDYYTADDVSEVTGVNKRFEGVEHQRNVKFNHQSNAVLVNDYVTSDNKHEYKLLWHVAPEIKVHLRDRIVELFRQDEKVMEIEITTSTPISIRSVKGQTEPSILGWKFPKMEAKEMLTTLEVDISGDNIQCTTEFRLVEFNVPVRKQAPFAMEKEFPSFRSLRYHFESATSESHKDQLFVIFSALGPKYSYLYNYMNTLKDLPVNKLFILDDFGDQGSYYLGKNRDFSIETSVISLIHYIMRQNKILSENVTALGSSKGGFTALYYGIKYYFGHVIAGGPQSKLGSFLLEQANHPNIAEYIAGGSAESDGYFLDGMLLHVLNQPCDVSPDIHLFVGKEDHHYKNHVLPLHTILVNRGYKVDLKTSDGVNHDELKIYFPYYLLGKAKQILGIPLDGKTDVLPQETPLKIMKVSISSEDRKNIKVESVTSGVGLTFAYYVYKDNEVIKRYSYTRNAALEHEVDSSGEYFVRVYVRDKFGGQTAKNTTKMIIK
;
A
#
# COMPACT_ATOMS: atom_id res chain seq x y z
N MET A 1 4.47 -59.47 1.05
CA MET A 1 5.90 -59.24 0.80
C MET A 1 6.80 -59.58 2.00
N ASN A 2 7.64 -60.61 1.88
CA ASN A 2 8.70 -60.93 2.85
C ASN A 2 9.97 -60.09 2.55
N ILE A 3 10.05 -58.88 3.10
CA ILE A 3 11.26 -58.04 3.01
C ILE A 3 12.30 -58.59 3.99
N PHE A 4 13.57 -58.71 3.55
CA PHE A 4 14.65 -59.12 4.44
C PHE A 4 14.95 -58.03 5.47
N ILE A 5 14.89 -58.40 6.74
CA ILE A 5 15.26 -57.55 7.87
C ILE A 5 16.63 -58.01 8.37
N PRO A 6 17.70 -57.19 8.26
CA PRO A 6 18.99 -57.52 8.84
C PRO A 6 18.87 -57.81 10.34
N SER A 7 19.61 -58.81 10.83
CA SER A 7 19.51 -59.26 12.24
C SER A 7 19.80 -58.18 13.30
N TYR A 8 20.43 -57.07 12.90
CA TYR A 8 20.75 -55.93 13.73
C TYR A 8 19.75 -54.76 13.60
N LEU A 9 18.70 -54.90 12.76
CA LEU A 9 17.61 -53.94 12.61
C LEU A 9 16.29 -54.54 13.09
N THR A 10 15.45 -53.71 13.72
CA THR A 10 14.07 -54.06 14.04
C THR A 10 13.16 -53.81 12.83
N ALA A 11 11.96 -54.41 12.84
CA ALA A 11 10.99 -54.19 11.77
C ALA A 11 10.51 -52.73 11.73
N GLU A 12 10.37 -52.11 12.90
CA GLU A 12 9.98 -50.72 13.09
C GLU A 12 11.02 -49.77 12.47
N ARG A 13 12.32 -50.01 12.76
CA ARG A 13 13.41 -49.20 12.19
C ARG A 13 13.54 -49.36 10.68
N LEU A 14 13.37 -50.59 10.16
CA LEU A 14 13.36 -50.79 8.71
C LEU A 14 12.18 -50.06 8.06
N ASN A 15 11.00 -50.09 8.69
CA ASN A 15 9.84 -49.36 8.21
C ASN A 15 10.06 -47.84 8.25
N ALA A 16 10.67 -47.29 9.31
CA ALA A 16 11.04 -45.87 9.40
C ALA A 16 12.00 -45.47 8.26
N ILE A 17 13.03 -46.28 7.97
CA ILE A 17 13.92 -46.07 6.81
C ILE A 17 13.12 -46.09 5.50
N LEU A 18 12.25 -47.07 5.29
CA LEU A 18 11.44 -47.17 4.07
C LEU A 18 10.45 -46.02 3.89
N GLN A 19 9.99 -45.42 5.00
CA GLN A 19 9.16 -44.21 5.01
C GLN A 19 9.96 -42.96 4.67
N ALA A 20 11.21 -42.88 5.13
CA ALA A 20 12.14 -41.79 4.81
C ALA A 20 12.60 -41.79 3.35
N LEU A 21 12.78 -42.98 2.78
CA LEU A 21 13.28 -43.15 1.42
C LEU A 21 12.25 -42.75 0.35
N PRO A 22 12.69 -42.09 -0.74
CA PRO A 22 11.80 -41.50 -1.71
C PRO A 22 11.08 -42.57 -2.53
N LYS A 23 9.78 -42.35 -2.72
CA LYS A 23 8.90 -43.21 -3.52
C LYS A 23 8.83 -42.74 -4.97
N SER A 24 7.91 -43.31 -5.75
CA SER A 24 7.52 -42.80 -7.07
C SER A 24 7.14 -41.32 -7.00
N ARG A 25 7.70 -40.53 -7.91
CA ARG A 25 7.26 -39.14 -8.18
C ARG A 25 6.01 -39.08 -9.08
N ASN A 26 5.64 -40.21 -9.66
CA ASN A 26 4.53 -40.33 -10.60
C ASN A 26 3.24 -40.74 -9.88
N LYS A 27 2.12 -40.11 -10.25
CA LYS A 27 0.78 -40.45 -9.74
C LYS A 27 0.40 -41.89 -10.07
N ASP A 28 0.77 -42.36 -11.26
CA ASP A 28 0.61 -43.74 -11.69
C ASP A 28 2.00 -44.39 -11.84
N SER A 29 2.49 -44.93 -10.72
CA SER A 29 3.77 -45.62 -10.63
C SER A 29 3.79 -46.90 -11.47
N LEU A 30 2.67 -47.62 -11.52
CA LEU A 30 2.55 -48.90 -12.23
C LEU A 30 2.62 -48.70 -13.74
N LEU A 31 1.89 -47.74 -14.29
CA LEU A 31 1.98 -47.38 -15.71
C LEU A 31 3.38 -46.95 -16.10
N SER A 32 4.01 -46.11 -15.27
CA SER A 32 5.38 -45.65 -15.52
C SER A 32 6.38 -46.80 -15.48
N ALA A 33 6.20 -47.74 -14.55
CA ALA A 33 7.02 -48.95 -14.45
C ALA A 33 6.83 -49.90 -15.65
N ASN A 34 5.59 -50.14 -16.08
CA ASN A 34 5.31 -50.95 -17.28
C ASN A 34 5.92 -50.33 -18.53
N ASN A 35 5.81 -49.01 -18.71
CA ASN A 35 6.45 -48.32 -19.83
C ASN A 35 7.98 -48.47 -19.82
N MET A 36 8.62 -48.50 -18.65
CA MET A 36 10.05 -48.73 -18.56
C MET A 36 10.40 -50.14 -19.03
N VAL A 37 9.64 -51.15 -18.60
CA VAL A 37 9.87 -52.56 -18.93
C VAL A 37 9.56 -52.87 -20.39
N GLU A 38 8.44 -52.36 -20.92
CA GLU A 38 7.86 -52.79 -22.20
C GLU A 38 8.20 -51.86 -23.36
N ASN A 39 8.32 -50.56 -23.09
CA ASN A 39 8.38 -49.52 -24.12
C ASN A 39 9.70 -48.73 -24.11
N ASN A 40 10.66 -49.11 -23.27
CA ASN A 40 11.88 -48.33 -23.01
C ASN A 40 11.58 -46.84 -22.82
N ALA A 41 10.63 -46.55 -21.92
CA ALA A 41 10.21 -45.18 -21.63
C ALA A 41 10.06 -44.97 -20.13
N TYR A 42 10.66 -43.90 -19.60
CA TYR A 42 10.55 -43.54 -18.19
C TYR A 42 9.89 -42.17 -18.02
N THR A 43 9.19 -41.97 -16.90
CA THR A 43 8.50 -40.70 -16.62
C THR A 43 9.25 -39.90 -15.55
N LEU A 44 9.65 -38.67 -15.87
CA LEU A 44 10.30 -37.73 -14.96
C LEU A 44 9.48 -36.44 -14.81
N PRO A 45 8.59 -36.30 -13.81
CA PRO A 45 7.88 -35.06 -13.55
C PRO A 45 8.85 -33.92 -13.15
N PRO A 46 8.72 -32.70 -13.73
CA PRO A 46 7.62 -32.24 -14.61
C PRO A 46 7.84 -32.46 -16.13
N PHE A 47 8.95 -33.09 -16.54
CA PHE A 47 9.37 -33.26 -17.94
C PHE A 47 8.59 -34.32 -18.75
N GLY A 48 7.66 -35.04 -18.12
CA GLY A 48 6.82 -36.03 -18.79
C GLY A 48 7.55 -37.35 -19.10
N VAL A 49 7.11 -38.02 -20.16
CA VAL A 49 7.63 -39.33 -20.60
C VAL A 49 8.81 -39.15 -21.53
N VAL A 50 9.89 -39.89 -21.28
CA VAL A 50 11.12 -39.88 -22.07
C VAL A 50 11.37 -41.29 -22.60
N THR A 51 11.47 -41.43 -23.91
CA THR A 51 11.76 -42.69 -24.60
C THR A 51 13.26 -42.85 -24.83
N PHE A 52 13.75 -44.09 -24.82
CA PHE A 52 15.11 -44.45 -25.19
C PHE A 52 15.11 -45.69 -26.09
N PRO A 53 16.04 -45.82 -27.05
CA PRO A 53 15.99 -46.91 -28.02
C PRO A 53 16.36 -48.26 -27.38
N THR A 54 17.64 -48.44 -27.08
CA THR A 54 18.20 -49.69 -26.51
C THR A 54 18.99 -49.43 -25.23
N VAL A 55 19.61 -48.26 -25.11
CA VAL A 55 20.35 -47.81 -23.92
C VAL A 55 19.89 -46.41 -23.54
N MET A 56 19.91 -46.11 -22.23
CA MET A 56 19.51 -44.79 -21.76
C MET A 56 20.53 -43.73 -22.18
N ASN A 57 20.04 -42.60 -22.68
CA ASN A 57 20.87 -41.42 -22.93
C ASN A 57 21.10 -40.67 -21.61
N TRP A 58 22.19 -40.97 -20.93
CA TRP A 58 22.57 -40.32 -19.68
C TRP A 58 23.13 -38.90 -19.86
N ASN A 59 23.45 -38.49 -21.09
CA ASN A 59 24.01 -37.17 -21.41
C ASN A 59 22.96 -36.26 -22.07
N ASP A 60 21.70 -36.36 -21.65
CA ASP A 60 20.63 -35.52 -22.16
C ASP A 60 20.64 -34.16 -21.46
N GLN A 61 21.24 -33.18 -22.13
CA GLN A 61 21.55 -31.85 -21.58
C GLN A 61 20.41 -30.83 -21.75
N ARG A 62 19.15 -31.27 -21.83
CA ARG A 62 18.02 -30.35 -22.04
C ARG A 62 17.88 -29.29 -20.96
N SER A 63 18.23 -29.61 -19.72
CA SER A 63 18.35 -28.66 -18.59
C SER A 63 19.05 -29.30 -17.39
N ARG A 64 19.68 -28.49 -16.54
CA ARG A 64 20.25 -28.96 -15.25
C ARG A 64 19.22 -29.68 -14.38
N SER A 65 18.00 -29.17 -14.32
CA SER A 65 16.90 -29.77 -13.54
C SER A 65 16.50 -31.15 -14.06
N PHE A 66 16.60 -31.38 -15.37
CA PHE A 66 16.35 -32.70 -15.96
C PHE A 66 17.47 -33.68 -15.59
N GLU A 67 18.73 -33.28 -15.82
CA GLU A 67 19.90 -34.10 -15.50
C GLU A 67 19.94 -34.48 -14.02
N ARG A 68 19.56 -33.55 -13.13
CA ARG A 68 19.40 -33.79 -11.69
C ARG A 68 18.49 -34.97 -11.38
N LEU A 69 17.31 -35.02 -12.02
CA LEU A 69 16.32 -36.09 -11.78
C LEU A 69 16.70 -37.40 -12.45
N LEU A 70 17.37 -37.33 -13.60
CA LEU A 70 17.88 -38.47 -14.34
C LEU A 70 19.00 -39.17 -13.57
N HIS A 71 20.06 -38.45 -13.24
CA HIS A 71 21.20 -38.99 -12.50
C HIS A 71 20.92 -39.23 -11.02
N GLY A 72 19.86 -38.63 -10.48
CA GLY A 72 19.29 -38.95 -9.17
C GLY A 72 18.50 -40.26 -9.16
N PHE A 73 18.30 -40.92 -10.31
CA PHE A 73 17.53 -42.17 -10.44
C PHE A 73 16.09 -42.07 -9.95
N THR A 74 15.47 -40.89 -10.07
CA THR A 74 14.16 -40.66 -9.44
C THR A 74 13.02 -41.51 -10.03
N PHE A 75 13.19 -42.02 -11.25
CA PHE A 75 12.29 -42.98 -11.88
C PHE A 75 12.31 -44.37 -11.21
N LEU A 76 13.38 -44.72 -10.48
CA LEU A 76 13.52 -46.01 -9.80
C LEU A 76 12.41 -46.22 -8.74
N GLY A 77 11.89 -45.13 -8.18
CA GLY A 77 10.74 -45.16 -7.28
C GLY A 77 9.50 -45.83 -7.90
N CYS A 78 9.26 -45.64 -9.21
CA CYS A 78 8.15 -46.29 -9.89
C CYS A 78 8.32 -47.80 -9.95
N LEU A 79 9.53 -48.27 -10.23
CA LEU A 79 9.83 -49.71 -10.28
C LEU A 79 9.70 -50.35 -8.90
N THR A 80 10.20 -49.69 -7.84
CA THR A 80 10.06 -50.21 -6.47
C THR A 80 8.61 -50.21 -5.99
N ASP A 81 7.82 -49.19 -6.33
CA ASP A 81 6.42 -49.10 -5.90
C ASP A 81 5.51 -50.05 -6.71
N ALA A 82 5.80 -50.26 -8.00
CA ALA A 82 5.12 -51.26 -8.82
C ALA A 82 5.41 -52.66 -8.30
N PHE A 83 6.69 -52.98 -8.02
CA PHE A 83 7.06 -54.25 -7.38
C PHE A 83 6.38 -54.44 -6.03
N GLN A 84 6.34 -53.40 -5.19
CA GLN A 84 5.65 -53.45 -3.90
C GLN A 84 4.16 -53.82 -4.04
N THR A 85 3.54 -53.41 -5.15
CA THR A 85 2.11 -53.63 -5.41
C THR A 85 1.82 -54.98 -6.05
N THR A 86 2.66 -55.43 -6.98
CA THR A 86 2.39 -56.62 -7.81
C THR A 86 3.19 -57.86 -7.43
N GLU A 87 4.30 -57.68 -6.70
CA GLU A 87 5.31 -58.70 -6.41
C GLU A 87 5.98 -59.30 -7.69
N ASP A 88 5.87 -58.64 -8.84
CA ASP A 88 6.43 -59.09 -10.13
C ASP A 88 7.91 -58.68 -10.30
N THR A 89 8.80 -59.67 -10.37
CA THR A 89 10.26 -59.44 -10.39
C THR A 89 10.75 -58.68 -11.62
N LYS A 90 9.96 -58.60 -12.71
CA LYS A 90 10.35 -57.87 -13.93
C LYS A 90 10.74 -56.41 -13.66
N TYR A 91 10.16 -55.78 -12.64
CA TYR A 91 10.48 -54.41 -12.26
C TYR A 91 11.84 -54.31 -11.56
N ILE A 92 12.20 -55.31 -10.77
CA ILE A 92 13.53 -55.41 -10.14
C ILE A 92 14.58 -55.68 -11.21
N ASP A 93 14.31 -56.60 -12.14
CA ASP A 93 15.21 -56.91 -13.26
C ASP A 93 15.50 -55.66 -14.10
N LYS A 94 14.46 -54.90 -14.48
CA LYS A 94 14.63 -53.66 -15.23
C LYS A 94 15.37 -52.58 -14.43
N GLY A 95 15.10 -52.46 -13.13
CA GLY A 95 15.82 -51.52 -12.28
C GLY A 95 17.32 -51.82 -12.24
N MET A 96 17.68 -53.11 -12.11
CA MET A 96 19.07 -53.53 -12.08
C MET A 96 19.76 -53.38 -13.44
N GLU A 97 19.06 -53.62 -14.56
CA GLU A 97 19.54 -53.34 -15.92
C GLU A 97 19.96 -51.87 -16.05
N LEU A 98 19.09 -50.93 -15.66
CA LEU A 98 19.35 -49.49 -15.76
C LEU A 98 20.45 -49.01 -14.80
N ILE A 99 20.51 -49.57 -13.59
CA ILE A 99 21.60 -49.31 -12.65
C ILE A 99 22.93 -49.75 -13.27
N ASN A 100 23.01 -50.98 -13.78
CA ASN A 100 24.23 -51.50 -14.38
C ASN A 100 24.70 -50.66 -15.57
N ASP A 101 23.78 -50.26 -16.47
CA ASP A 101 24.08 -49.39 -17.60
C ASP A 101 24.71 -48.06 -17.15
N TRP A 102 24.22 -47.45 -16.07
CA TRP A 102 24.82 -46.23 -15.53
C TRP A 102 26.18 -46.47 -14.89
N LEU A 103 26.32 -47.52 -14.07
CA LEU A 103 27.55 -47.85 -13.35
C LEU A 103 28.72 -48.13 -14.29
N ASP A 104 28.44 -48.70 -15.47
CA ASP A 104 29.46 -49.02 -16.47
C ASP A 104 29.93 -47.76 -17.22
N LYS A 105 29.12 -46.70 -17.25
CA LYS A 105 29.38 -45.44 -17.97
C LYS A 105 29.90 -44.31 -17.07
N HIS A 106 29.63 -44.35 -15.76
CA HIS A 106 29.91 -43.23 -14.85
C HIS A 106 30.82 -43.61 -13.68
N SER A 107 31.83 -42.78 -13.44
CA SER A 107 32.73 -42.89 -12.29
C SER A 107 33.07 -41.50 -11.76
N TYR A 108 33.23 -41.36 -10.44
CA TYR A 108 33.50 -40.06 -9.83
C TYR A 108 34.70 -39.35 -10.48
N LYS A 109 35.81 -40.06 -10.67
CA LYS A 109 37.04 -39.53 -11.31
C LYS A 109 36.79 -38.89 -12.68
N LYS A 110 35.88 -39.45 -13.49
CA LYS A 110 35.61 -38.96 -14.86
C LYS A 110 34.46 -37.94 -14.91
N ASN A 111 33.58 -37.94 -13.91
CA ASN A 111 32.28 -37.26 -13.99
C ASN A 111 32.02 -36.30 -12.82
N LYS A 112 33.03 -35.98 -11.99
CA LYS A 112 32.89 -35.08 -10.83
C LYS A 112 32.39 -33.67 -11.18
N GLU A 113 32.65 -33.20 -12.40
CA GLU A 113 32.23 -31.87 -12.89
C GLU A 113 30.85 -31.89 -13.59
N THR A 114 30.12 -33.02 -13.57
CA THR A 114 28.81 -33.14 -14.22
C THR A 114 27.69 -33.36 -13.22
N MET A 115 26.44 -33.19 -13.66
CA MET A 115 25.26 -33.48 -12.83
C MET A 115 25.22 -34.92 -12.30
N ALA A 116 25.97 -35.85 -12.89
CA ALA A 116 26.09 -37.22 -12.39
C ALA A 116 26.69 -37.29 -10.97
N TYR A 117 27.58 -36.36 -10.61
CA TYR A 117 28.19 -36.27 -9.28
C TYR A 117 28.02 -34.90 -8.64
N HIS A 118 26.97 -34.15 -9.00
CA HIS A 118 26.55 -32.98 -8.23
C HIS A 118 26.12 -33.42 -6.82
N ASP A 119 26.43 -32.61 -5.80
CA ASP A 119 26.20 -32.86 -4.37
C ASP A 119 24.82 -33.49 -4.03
N GLU A 120 23.73 -32.75 -4.24
CA GLU A 120 22.34 -33.15 -4.00
C GLU A 120 21.94 -34.34 -4.90
N THR A 121 22.39 -34.36 -6.16
CA THR A 121 22.03 -35.44 -7.10
C THR A 121 22.61 -36.78 -6.65
N THR A 122 23.84 -36.74 -6.15
CA THR A 122 24.54 -37.89 -5.59
C THR A 122 23.85 -38.38 -4.32
N ALA A 123 23.43 -37.45 -3.46
CA ALA A 123 22.66 -37.76 -2.26
C ALA A 123 21.32 -38.43 -2.60
N ILE A 124 20.54 -37.86 -3.51
CA ILE A 124 19.23 -38.41 -3.93
C ILE A 124 19.40 -39.82 -4.51
N ARG A 125 20.40 -40.03 -5.37
CA ARG A 125 20.68 -41.34 -5.96
C ARG A 125 20.93 -42.41 -4.90
N LEU A 126 21.68 -42.09 -3.84
CA LEU A 126 21.92 -43.04 -2.74
C LEU A 126 20.61 -43.49 -2.07
N GLN A 127 19.64 -42.58 -1.90
CA GLN A 127 18.35 -42.94 -1.31
C GLN A 127 17.55 -43.88 -2.23
N TYR A 128 17.47 -43.57 -3.53
CA TYR A 128 16.79 -44.46 -4.49
C TYR A 128 17.49 -45.83 -4.60
N PHE A 129 18.83 -45.85 -4.59
CA PHE A 129 19.60 -47.10 -4.59
C PHE A 129 19.37 -47.91 -3.32
N LEU A 130 19.34 -47.28 -2.15
CA LEU A 130 19.08 -47.96 -0.89
C LEU A 130 17.67 -48.56 -0.86
N ARG A 131 16.65 -47.81 -1.30
CA ARG A 131 15.28 -48.32 -1.40
C ARG A 131 15.22 -49.52 -2.33
N PHE A 132 15.80 -49.41 -3.52
CA PHE A 132 15.85 -50.50 -4.48
C PHE A 132 16.56 -51.72 -3.91
N TYR A 133 17.72 -51.54 -3.28
CA TYR A 133 18.47 -52.60 -2.62
C TYR A 133 17.62 -53.38 -1.60
N ILE A 134 16.86 -52.68 -0.74
CA ILE A 134 16.02 -53.31 0.29
C ILE A 134 15.00 -54.28 -0.32
N PHE A 135 14.37 -53.90 -1.43
CA PHE A 135 13.40 -54.75 -2.13
C PHE A 135 14.05 -55.82 -3.03
N ALA A 136 15.20 -55.50 -3.63
CA ALA A 136 15.83 -56.32 -4.66
C ALA A 136 16.76 -57.40 -4.12
N ARG A 137 17.30 -57.25 -2.90
CA ARG A 137 18.46 -58.03 -2.42
C ARG A 137 18.32 -59.56 -2.43
N ASN A 138 17.11 -60.08 -2.33
CA ASN A 138 16.83 -61.52 -2.36
C ASN A 138 16.47 -62.05 -3.76
N ILE A 139 16.42 -61.16 -4.76
CA ILE A 139 15.95 -61.43 -6.13
C ILE A 139 17.13 -61.33 -7.11
N ILE A 140 17.95 -60.29 -6.96
CA ILE A 140 19.09 -60.05 -7.86
C ILE A 140 20.25 -61.01 -7.62
N SER A 141 21.12 -61.16 -8.63
CA SER A 141 22.29 -62.03 -8.55
C SER A 141 23.27 -61.58 -7.47
N VAL A 142 24.03 -62.52 -6.88
CA VAL A 142 25.08 -62.21 -5.89
C VAL A 142 26.12 -61.23 -6.45
N LYS A 143 26.38 -61.28 -7.76
CA LYS A 143 27.29 -60.36 -8.46
C LYS A 143 26.73 -58.93 -8.47
N ASP A 144 25.47 -58.77 -8.86
CA ASP A 144 24.80 -57.47 -8.92
C ASP A 144 24.61 -56.88 -7.52
N LEU A 145 24.26 -57.71 -6.54
CA LEU A 145 24.17 -57.32 -5.14
C LEU A 145 25.48 -56.69 -4.65
N LYS A 146 26.61 -57.37 -4.84
CA LYS A 146 27.93 -56.86 -4.46
C LYS A 146 28.30 -55.58 -5.21
N LYS A 147 27.97 -55.49 -6.50
CA LYS A 147 28.26 -54.30 -7.33
C LYS A 147 27.47 -53.09 -6.85
N LEU A 148 26.18 -53.26 -6.56
CA LEU A 148 25.31 -52.20 -6.03
C LEU A 148 25.76 -51.77 -4.63
N GLU A 149 26.03 -52.72 -3.72
CA GLU A 149 26.57 -52.42 -2.38
C GLU A 149 27.87 -51.63 -2.46
N THR A 150 28.82 -52.07 -3.28
CA THR A 150 30.11 -51.37 -3.46
C THR A 150 29.89 -49.93 -3.89
N ARG A 151 29.00 -49.68 -4.86
CA ARG A 151 28.72 -48.31 -5.30
C ARG A 151 28.05 -47.48 -4.20
N MET A 152 27.11 -48.05 -3.45
CA MET A 152 26.46 -47.32 -2.35
C MET A 152 27.47 -46.95 -1.26
N TRP A 153 28.41 -47.84 -0.92
CA TRP A 153 29.50 -47.57 0.00
C TRP A 153 30.44 -46.45 -0.48
N GLU A 154 30.85 -46.48 -1.75
CA GLU A 154 31.64 -45.40 -2.36
C GLU A 154 30.88 -44.07 -2.34
N THR A 155 29.58 -44.10 -2.60
CA THR A 155 28.73 -42.91 -2.57
C THR A 155 28.61 -42.37 -1.15
N ALA A 156 28.40 -43.23 -0.14
CA ALA A 156 28.36 -42.83 1.26
C ALA A 156 29.69 -42.23 1.72
N ALA A 157 30.83 -42.81 1.31
CA ALA A 157 32.14 -42.23 1.60
C ALA A 157 32.32 -40.83 0.96
N LEU A 158 31.83 -40.64 -0.26
CA LEU A 158 31.85 -39.35 -0.93
C LEU A 158 30.95 -38.32 -0.23
N LEU A 159 29.77 -38.71 0.29
CA LEU A 159 28.92 -37.80 1.07
C LEU A 159 29.52 -37.44 2.44
N ALA A 160 30.33 -38.32 3.02
CA ALA A 160 31.06 -38.05 4.26
C ALA A 160 32.27 -37.13 4.06
N ASP A 161 32.83 -37.10 2.85
CA ASP A 161 33.98 -36.25 2.48
C ASP A 161 33.64 -34.76 2.63
N GLU A 162 34.55 -34.02 3.27
CA GLU A 162 34.34 -32.60 3.58
C GLU A 162 34.42 -31.71 2.34
N ASP A 163 35.28 -32.02 1.38
CA ASP A 163 35.46 -31.24 0.14
C ASP A 163 34.26 -31.42 -0.81
N PHE A 164 33.53 -32.53 -0.67
CA PHE A 164 32.31 -32.80 -1.43
C PHE A 164 31.03 -32.30 -0.74
N HIS A 165 31.09 -32.03 0.57
CA HIS A 165 29.91 -31.64 1.35
C HIS A 165 29.56 -30.16 1.17
N SER A 166 28.29 -29.88 0.87
CA SER A 166 27.77 -28.53 0.70
C SER A 166 27.28 -27.96 2.03
N THR A 167 28.23 -27.72 2.93
CA THR A 167 28.03 -27.23 4.30
C THR A 167 27.16 -25.98 4.36
N ASN A 168 26.23 -25.93 5.33
CA ASN A 168 25.30 -24.83 5.58
C ASN A 168 24.37 -24.49 4.39
N THR A 169 24.06 -25.48 3.56
CA THR A 169 23.05 -25.36 2.50
C THR A 169 22.01 -26.47 2.61
N ASN A 170 20.88 -26.29 1.94
CA ASN A 170 19.87 -27.35 1.83
C ASN A 170 20.40 -28.60 1.08
N HIS A 171 21.41 -28.46 0.21
CA HIS A 171 22.06 -29.59 -0.44
C HIS A 171 22.81 -30.44 0.58
N GLY A 172 23.57 -29.81 1.49
CA GLY A 172 24.24 -30.48 2.61
C GLY A 172 23.26 -31.27 3.48
N MET A 173 22.13 -30.66 3.84
CA MET A 173 21.04 -31.36 4.55
C MET A 173 20.60 -32.64 3.82
N PHE A 174 20.45 -32.62 2.48
CA PHE A 174 20.11 -33.82 1.72
C PHE A 174 21.23 -34.86 1.71
N GLN A 175 22.50 -34.44 1.64
CA GLN A 175 23.67 -35.32 1.73
C GLN A 175 23.68 -36.05 3.08
N ASP A 176 23.46 -35.34 4.18
CA ASP A 176 23.47 -35.92 5.52
C ASP A 176 22.28 -36.84 5.77
N ILE A 177 21.07 -36.50 5.29
CA ILE A 177 19.91 -37.42 5.35
C ILE A 177 20.23 -38.74 4.62
N SER A 178 20.81 -38.66 3.42
CA SER A 178 21.20 -39.84 2.65
C SER A 178 22.26 -40.67 3.35
N LEU A 179 23.29 -40.02 3.88
CA LEU A 179 24.38 -40.66 4.62
C LEU A 179 23.85 -41.36 5.88
N LEU A 180 22.95 -40.69 6.61
CA LEU A 180 22.32 -41.22 7.81
C LEU A 180 21.50 -42.48 7.50
N LEU A 181 20.58 -42.42 6.54
CA LEU A 181 19.71 -43.55 6.17
C LEU A 181 20.53 -44.76 5.71
N PHE A 182 21.55 -44.53 4.87
CA PHE A 182 22.47 -45.58 4.45
C PHE A 182 23.19 -46.20 5.64
N SER A 183 23.76 -45.36 6.50
CA SER A 183 24.62 -45.81 7.58
C SER A 183 23.85 -46.61 8.62
N ILE A 184 22.62 -46.22 8.95
CA ILE A 184 21.74 -46.97 9.85
C ILE A 184 21.41 -48.35 9.27
N TYR A 185 21.07 -48.41 7.98
CA TYR A 185 20.72 -49.68 7.34
C TYR A 185 21.89 -50.68 7.34
N PHE A 186 23.12 -50.19 7.21
CA PHE A 186 24.34 -51.02 7.19
C PHE A 186 25.08 -51.11 8.53
N ASN A 187 24.53 -50.58 9.63
CA ASN A 187 25.17 -50.54 10.95
C ASN A 187 25.13 -51.90 11.69
N ASP A 188 25.78 -52.92 11.14
CA ASP A 188 26.08 -54.14 11.89
C ASP A 188 27.02 -53.80 13.07
N LYS A 189 26.88 -54.48 14.22
CA LYS A 189 27.61 -54.21 15.48
C LYS A 189 29.14 -54.25 15.36
N LYS A 190 29.68 -54.70 14.22
CA LYS A 190 31.12 -54.75 13.89
C LYS A 190 31.58 -53.60 12.98
N ASN A 191 30.68 -52.81 12.42
CA ASN A 191 30.98 -51.78 11.43
C ASN A 191 31.18 -50.39 12.06
N ARG A 192 32.42 -50.12 12.49
CA ARG A 192 32.79 -48.82 13.10
C ARG A 192 32.67 -47.64 12.13
N ILE A 193 32.60 -47.87 10.82
CA ILE A 193 32.47 -46.80 9.81
C ILE A 193 31.04 -46.26 9.78
N CYS A 194 30.03 -47.14 9.77
CA CYS A 194 28.62 -46.74 9.85
C CYS A 194 28.35 -45.88 11.07
N GLN A 195 28.87 -46.25 12.24
CA GLN A 195 28.68 -45.42 13.44
C GLN A 195 29.29 -44.03 13.29
N LYS A 196 30.51 -43.92 12.73
CA LYS A 196 31.12 -42.61 12.43
C LYS A 196 30.30 -41.78 11.46
N TYR A 197 29.72 -42.38 10.43
CA TYR A 197 28.88 -41.69 9.47
C TYR A 197 27.53 -41.26 10.07
N ILE A 198 26.95 -42.07 10.97
CA ILE A 198 25.76 -41.67 11.75
C ILE A 198 26.10 -40.45 12.57
N ASP A 199 27.15 -40.49 13.38
CA ASP A 199 27.55 -39.39 14.27
C ASP A 199 27.86 -38.11 13.47
N LEU A 200 28.52 -38.24 12.31
CA LEU A 200 28.82 -37.15 11.40
C LEU A 200 27.55 -36.51 10.81
N ALA A 201 26.67 -37.31 10.20
CA ALA A 201 25.45 -36.82 9.58
C ALA A 201 24.51 -36.18 10.61
N VAL A 202 24.42 -36.78 11.80
CA VAL A 202 23.70 -36.23 12.96
C VAL A 202 24.23 -34.84 13.33
N THR A 203 25.55 -34.72 13.46
CA THR A 203 26.20 -33.47 13.87
C THR A 203 25.97 -32.39 12.83
N ARG A 204 26.20 -32.70 11.54
CA ARG A 204 25.98 -31.76 10.44
C ARG A 204 24.51 -31.34 10.29
N LEU A 205 23.55 -32.26 10.45
CA LEU A 205 22.13 -31.91 10.45
C LEU A 205 21.77 -30.98 11.62
N LYS A 206 22.32 -31.25 12.80
CA LYS A 206 22.13 -30.39 13.97
C LYS A 206 22.69 -29.00 13.70
N ASP A 207 23.95 -28.92 13.29
CA ASP A 207 24.62 -27.65 12.99
C ASP A 207 23.87 -26.87 11.92
N TYR A 208 23.41 -27.53 10.84
CA TYR A 208 22.61 -26.92 9.79
C TYR A 208 21.29 -26.33 10.32
N PHE A 209 20.44 -27.13 10.97
CA PHE A 209 19.12 -26.65 11.41
C PHE A 209 19.22 -25.57 12.48
N PHE A 210 20.18 -25.67 13.40
CA PHE A 210 20.39 -24.63 14.41
C PHE A 210 21.07 -23.38 13.85
N ASP A 211 21.80 -23.47 12.74
CA ASP A 211 22.34 -22.30 12.05
C ASP A 211 21.30 -21.59 11.19
N VAL A 212 20.45 -22.30 10.43
CA VAL A 212 19.52 -21.63 9.51
C VAL A 212 18.29 -21.01 10.17
N TYR A 213 18.09 -21.24 11.48
CA TYR A 213 17.04 -20.62 12.28
C TYR A 213 17.60 -19.61 13.28
N THR A 214 16.85 -18.55 13.51
CA THR A 214 17.07 -17.64 14.63
C THR A 214 16.60 -18.27 15.94
N LYS A 215 16.99 -17.67 17.08
CA LYS A 215 16.55 -18.13 18.40
C LYS A 215 15.02 -18.06 18.59
N ASP A 216 14.36 -17.21 17.81
CA ASP A 216 12.90 -17.05 17.81
C ASP A 216 12.18 -18.10 16.93
N GLY A 217 12.92 -19.05 16.32
CA GLY A 217 12.33 -20.08 15.46
C GLY A 217 12.03 -19.61 14.04
N VAL A 218 12.58 -18.48 13.59
CA VAL A 218 12.40 -17.97 12.22
C VAL A 218 13.61 -18.31 11.35
N HIS A 219 13.38 -18.91 10.19
CA HIS A 219 14.39 -19.16 9.18
C HIS A 219 15.09 -17.86 8.70
N LYS A 220 16.41 -17.90 8.51
CA LYS A 220 17.27 -16.73 8.28
C LYS A 220 17.25 -16.16 6.85
N GLU A 221 16.55 -16.78 5.88
CA GLU A 221 16.53 -16.35 4.47
C GLU A 221 15.43 -15.33 4.11
N HIS A 222 14.79 -14.72 5.12
CA HIS A 222 13.89 -13.56 4.97
C HIS A 222 12.59 -13.78 4.18
N SER A 223 12.41 -14.96 3.60
CA SER A 223 11.30 -15.31 2.72
C SER A 223 10.31 -16.24 3.43
N PRO A 224 9.05 -15.81 3.66
CA PRO A 224 8.02 -16.65 4.26
C PRO A 224 7.83 -18.02 3.58
N ASN A 225 7.92 -18.08 2.25
CA ASN A 225 7.81 -19.35 1.53
C ASN A 225 8.97 -20.31 1.84
N TYR A 226 10.20 -19.80 1.92
CA TYR A 226 11.37 -20.63 2.28
C TYR A 226 11.34 -21.07 3.74
N HIS A 227 10.83 -20.23 4.65
CA HIS A 227 10.56 -20.65 6.03
C HIS A 227 9.66 -21.90 6.07
N MET A 228 8.55 -21.87 5.33
CA MET A 228 7.61 -23.00 5.27
C MET A 228 8.21 -24.24 4.61
N LEU A 229 9.02 -24.04 3.57
CA LEU A 229 9.73 -25.14 2.90
C LEU A 229 10.66 -25.88 3.86
N VAL A 230 11.50 -25.15 4.59
CA VAL A 230 12.48 -25.75 5.52
C VAL A 230 11.77 -26.39 6.71
N ALA A 231 10.73 -25.74 7.27
CA ALA A 231 9.90 -26.35 8.31
C ALA A 231 9.20 -27.63 7.82
N SER A 232 8.73 -27.67 6.57
CA SER A 232 8.16 -28.88 5.97
C SER A 232 9.18 -30.02 5.84
N ASN A 233 10.43 -29.71 5.50
CA ASN A 233 11.50 -30.70 5.46
C ASN A 233 11.84 -31.22 6.87
N MET A 234 11.84 -30.35 7.87
CA MET A 234 12.01 -30.74 9.26
C MET A 234 10.87 -31.66 9.74
N LYS A 235 9.59 -31.34 9.44
CA LYS A 235 8.45 -32.24 9.75
C LYS A 235 8.59 -33.61 9.11
N LYS A 236 9.04 -33.68 7.85
CA LYS A 236 9.28 -34.95 7.15
C LYS A 236 10.39 -35.77 7.80
N LEU A 237 11.44 -35.11 8.30
CA LEU A 237 12.53 -35.74 9.02
C LEU A 237 12.03 -36.32 10.36
N LEU A 238 11.28 -35.53 11.14
CA LEU A 238 10.72 -35.95 12.43
C LEU A 238 9.83 -37.19 12.35
N PHE A 239 9.14 -37.41 11.22
CA PHE A 239 8.24 -38.55 11.04
C PHE A 239 8.91 -39.92 11.21
N TRP A 240 10.22 -40.02 10.92
CA TRP A 240 10.97 -41.28 10.99
C TRP A 240 12.22 -41.18 11.87
N LEU A 241 12.71 -39.98 12.15
CA LEU A 241 13.93 -39.79 12.94
C LEU A 241 13.75 -40.25 14.39
N ASP A 242 12.52 -40.18 14.93
CA ASP A 242 12.23 -40.61 16.30
C ASP A 242 12.61 -42.08 16.56
N GLU A 243 12.27 -42.97 15.63
CA GLU A 243 12.61 -44.41 15.69
C GLU A 243 14.12 -44.69 15.59
N ILE A 244 14.87 -43.72 15.07
CA ILE A 244 16.29 -43.85 14.73
C ILE A 244 17.17 -43.20 15.82
N ASN A 245 16.86 -41.96 16.18
CA ASN A 245 17.57 -41.16 17.16
C ASN A 245 16.57 -40.22 17.88
N PRO A 246 15.93 -40.69 18.96
CA PRO A 246 14.92 -39.95 19.71
C PRO A 246 15.41 -38.60 20.26
N ASP A 247 16.68 -38.52 20.68
CA ASP A 247 17.23 -37.30 21.30
C ASP A 247 17.29 -36.15 20.28
N ILE A 248 17.78 -36.41 19.06
CA ILE A 248 17.82 -35.41 18.00
C ILE A 248 16.42 -35.11 17.46
N SER A 249 15.59 -36.15 17.33
CA SER A 249 14.17 -35.98 16.98
C SER A 249 13.50 -34.99 17.93
N HIS A 250 13.74 -35.12 19.24
CA HIS A 250 13.23 -34.19 20.23
C HIS A 250 13.77 -32.76 20.04
N GLU A 251 15.07 -32.58 19.81
CA GLU A 251 15.65 -31.26 19.54
C GLU A 251 15.04 -30.58 18.30
N PHE A 252 14.90 -31.33 17.20
CA PHE A 252 14.26 -30.83 15.97
C PHE A 252 12.77 -30.58 16.15
N PHE A 253 12.09 -31.36 16.98
CA PHE A 253 10.69 -31.13 17.31
C PHE A 253 10.49 -29.81 18.06
N LEU A 254 11.39 -29.50 19.00
CA LEU A 254 11.38 -28.22 19.70
C LEU A 254 11.59 -27.04 18.74
N LEU A 255 12.50 -27.17 17.77
CA LEU A 255 12.72 -26.15 16.76
C LEU A 255 11.53 -26.01 15.80
N PHE A 256 10.97 -27.12 15.33
CA PHE A 256 9.78 -27.17 14.47
C PHE A 256 8.56 -26.51 15.15
N ASN A 257 8.35 -26.77 16.44
CA ASN A 257 7.25 -26.12 17.16
C ASN A 257 7.47 -24.60 17.30
N LYS A 258 8.71 -24.16 17.48
CA LYS A 258 9.02 -22.71 17.51
C LYS A 258 8.76 -22.03 16.17
N SER A 259 8.95 -22.72 15.04
CA SER A 259 8.68 -22.13 13.72
C SER A 259 7.21 -21.91 13.42
N GLU A 260 6.31 -22.55 14.16
CA GLU A 260 4.87 -22.43 13.96
C GLU A 260 4.33 -21.01 14.23
N GLU A 261 4.85 -20.32 15.25
CA GLU A 261 4.35 -18.98 15.60
C GLU A 261 4.54 -18.00 14.45
N TYR A 262 5.73 -17.95 13.86
CA TYR A 262 5.99 -17.14 12.68
C TYR A 262 5.14 -17.61 11.50
N SER A 263 5.10 -18.92 11.26
CA SER A 263 4.31 -19.54 10.19
C SER A 263 2.82 -19.16 10.27
N THR A 264 2.27 -19.02 11.47
CA THR A 264 0.86 -18.64 11.69
C THR A 264 0.65 -17.14 11.51
N HIS A 265 1.49 -16.32 12.14
CA HIS A 265 1.27 -14.87 12.19
C HIS A 265 1.65 -14.16 10.89
N ILE A 266 2.62 -14.68 10.12
CA ILE A 266 3.05 -14.07 8.84
C ILE A 266 1.99 -14.16 7.74
N ILE A 267 0.99 -15.05 7.89
CA ILE A 267 -0.08 -15.21 6.90
C ILE A 267 -1.02 -14.00 6.99
N ARG A 268 -1.22 -13.35 5.84
CA ARG A 268 -2.09 -12.18 5.74
C ARG A 268 -3.55 -12.52 6.02
N PRO A 269 -4.40 -11.53 6.33
CA PRO A 269 -5.82 -11.77 6.62
C PRO A 269 -6.58 -12.52 5.51
N ASP A 270 -6.16 -12.40 4.25
CA ASP A 270 -6.74 -13.10 3.11
C ASP A 270 -6.23 -14.56 2.95
N GLY A 271 -5.35 -15.05 3.82
CA GLY A 271 -4.79 -16.40 3.78
C GLY A 271 -3.60 -16.57 2.81
N THR A 272 -3.04 -15.48 2.31
CA THR A 272 -1.88 -15.48 1.41
C THR A 272 -0.58 -15.12 2.15
N PHE A 273 0.56 -15.46 1.56
CA PHE A 273 1.84 -14.90 2.01
C PHE A 273 1.99 -13.42 1.63
N PRO A 274 2.68 -12.60 2.45
CA PRO A 274 3.10 -11.27 2.03
C PRO A 274 4.22 -11.41 0.96
N PRO A 275 4.17 -10.61 -0.13
CA PRO A 275 5.10 -10.73 -1.26
C PRO A 275 6.46 -10.06 -0.93
N MET A 276 7.20 -10.60 0.03
CA MET A 276 8.49 -10.09 0.48
C MET A 276 9.63 -10.99 0.06
N CYS A 277 10.78 -10.39 -0.27
CA CYS A 277 11.95 -11.15 -0.74
C CYS A 277 11.51 -12.12 -1.87
N ASP A 278 12.04 -13.35 -1.89
CA ASP A 278 11.65 -14.37 -2.87
C ASP A 278 10.38 -15.15 -2.43
N THR A 279 9.33 -14.44 -2.01
CA THR A 279 7.99 -14.98 -1.77
C THR A 279 6.96 -14.33 -2.69
N GLU A 280 6.20 -15.15 -3.42
CA GLU A 280 5.03 -14.70 -4.17
C GLU A 280 3.79 -14.59 -3.27
N ALA A 281 2.88 -13.68 -3.61
CA ALA A 281 1.58 -13.56 -2.95
C ALA A 281 0.64 -14.70 -3.38
N MET A 282 0.82 -15.89 -2.79
CA MET A 282 -0.01 -17.07 -3.08
C MET A 282 -0.82 -17.53 -1.84
N PRO A 283 -2.04 -18.06 -2.03
CA PRO A 283 -2.81 -18.66 -0.94
C PRO A 283 -2.08 -19.88 -0.35
N VAL A 284 -1.87 -19.87 0.96
CA VAL A 284 -1.19 -21.00 1.65
C VAL A 284 -2.02 -22.28 1.54
N SER A 285 -3.34 -22.15 1.52
CA SER A 285 -4.29 -23.27 1.34
C SER A 285 -4.09 -24.06 0.05
N ASN A 286 -3.50 -23.43 -0.98
CA ASN A 286 -3.27 -24.04 -2.29
C ASN A 286 -1.86 -24.65 -2.41
N SER A 287 -1.04 -24.54 -1.36
CA SER A 287 0.32 -25.06 -1.32
C SER A 287 0.40 -26.40 -0.57
N SER A 288 1.55 -27.06 -0.63
CA SER A 288 1.83 -28.23 0.22
C SER A 288 1.87 -27.91 1.73
N TYR A 289 1.87 -26.63 2.11
CA TYR A 289 1.97 -26.19 3.50
C TYR A 289 0.61 -26.09 4.21
N ALA A 290 -0.50 -26.28 3.50
CA ALA A 290 -1.85 -26.16 4.07
C ALA A 290 -2.09 -27.01 5.34
N LYS A 291 -1.33 -28.11 5.50
CA LYS A 291 -1.38 -29.02 6.67
C LYS A 291 -0.01 -29.15 7.36
N LEU A 292 0.83 -28.12 7.25
CA LEU A 292 2.17 -28.14 7.83
C LEU A 292 2.09 -28.26 9.36
N TYR A 293 1.21 -27.52 10.02
CA TYR A 293 0.95 -27.65 11.44
C TYR A 293 -0.49 -28.07 11.72
N ASP A 294 -0.67 -28.78 12.83
CA ASP A 294 -1.96 -29.35 13.21
C ASP A 294 -2.75 -28.46 14.18
N SER A 295 -2.18 -27.33 14.63
CA SER A 295 -2.84 -26.42 15.56
C SER A 295 -4.06 -25.73 14.95
N GLU A 296 -5.01 -25.40 15.82
CA GLU A 296 -6.22 -24.69 15.42
C GLU A 296 -5.92 -23.24 14.96
N SER A 297 -4.86 -22.62 15.49
CA SER A 297 -4.42 -21.28 15.11
C SER A 297 -3.83 -21.23 13.70
N TYR A 298 -2.99 -22.20 13.36
CA TYR A 298 -2.45 -22.31 11.99
C TYR A 298 -3.57 -22.58 10.97
N LYS A 299 -4.49 -23.51 11.28
CA LYS A 299 -5.67 -23.77 10.43
C LYS A 299 -6.52 -22.52 10.24
N TYR A 300 -6.67 -21.69 11.27
CA TYR A 300 -7.39 -20.42 11.19
C TYR A 300 -6.72 -19.44 10.23
N ALA A 301 -5.41 -19.23 10.36
CA ALA A 301 -4.67 -18.33 9.49
C ALA A 301 -4.69 -18.79 8.02
N VAL A 302 -4.37 -20.06 7.75
CA VAL A 302 -4.34 -20.64 6.39
C VAL A 302 -5.70 -20.59 5.69
N SER A 303 -6.79 -20.70 6.44
CA SER A 303 -8.16 -20.75 5.90
C SER A 303 -8.85 -19.39 5.86
N SER A 304 -8.15 -18.31 6.17
CA SER A 304 -8.71 -16.96 6.28
C SER A 304 -9.90 -16.93 7.28
N GLY A 305 -9.75 -17.65 8.40
CA GLY A 305 -10.74 -17.73 9.48
C GLY A 305 -11.97 -18.62 9.18
N LYS A 306 -11.89 -19.52 8.19
CA LYS A 306 -12.98 -20.46 7.86
C LYS A 306 -12.93 -21.76 8.67
N GLN A 307 -11.77 -22.15 9.16
CA GLN A 307 -11.53 -23.38 9.94
C GLN A 307 -10.63 -23.07 11.13
N GLY A 308 -10.56 -23.93 12.14
CA GLY A 308 -9.69 -23.72 13.29
C GLY A 308 -10.23 -22.70 14.31
N ARG A 309 -9.33 -22.13 15.12
CA ARG A 309 -9.63 -21.13 16.15
C ARG A 309 -8.63 -19.99 16.07
N GLN A 310 -9.10 -18.77 16.30
CA GLN A 310 -8.25 -17.59 16.24
C GLN A 310 -7.03 -17.70 17.19
N PRO A 311 -5.84 -17.23 16.77
CA PRO A 311 -4.72 -17.01 17.68
C PRO A 311 -5.13 -16.10 18.86
N LYS A 312 -4.47 -16.28 20.00
CA LYS A 312 -4.72 -15.46 21.20
C LYS A 312 -4.11 -14.07 21.10
N GLU A 313 -2.95 -13.97 20.46
CA GLU A 313 -2.19 -12.74 20.34
C GLU A 313 -2.50 -12.07 19.01
N ASN A 314 -2.83 -10.78 19.06
CA ASN A 314 -3.01 -9.96 17.86
C ASN A 314 -1.68 -9.41 17.33
N VAL A 315 -0.67 -9.30 18.20
CA VAL A 315 0.66 -8.80 17.87
C VAL A 315 1.71 -9.87 18.15
N LYS A 316 2.65 -10.05 17.21
CA LYS A 316 3.80 -10.93 17.41
C LYS A 316 5.09 -10.25 16.96
N VAL A 317 6.08 -10.25 17.83
CA VAL A 317 7.42 -9.68 17.57
C VAL A 317 8.46 -10.77 17.70
N PHE A 318 9.30 -10.91 16.67
CA PHE A 318 10.43 -11.83 16.59
C PHE A 318 11.72 -10.99 16.57
N PRO A 319 12.26 -10.58 17.72
CA PRO A 319 13.33 -9.58 17.81
C PRO A 319 14.68 -10.03 17.23
N LYS A 320 15.00 -11.32 17.30
CA LYS A 320 16.20 -11.90 16.67
C LYS A 320 16.01 -12.13 15.19
N ALA A 321 14.78 -12.37 14.73
CA ALA A 321 14.48 -12.46 13.31
C ALA A 321 14.32 -11.09 12.64
N GLY A 322 13.94 -10.06 13.40
CA GLY A 322 13.66 -8.72 12.89
C GLY A 322 12.30 -8.61 12.23
N TYR A 323 11.25 -9.26 12.77
CA TYR A 323 9.88 -9.15 12.26
C TYR A 323 8.90 -8.73 13.35
N ALA A 324 8.04 -7.76 13.03
CA ALA A 324 6.92 -7.36 13.86
C ALA A 324 5.63 -7.42 13.03
N ILE A 325 4.67 -8.17 13.54
CA ILE A 325 3.37 -8.38 12.90
C ILE A 325 2.30 -7.84 13.85
N PHE A 326 1.61 -6.80 13.43
CA PHE A 326 0.47 -6.24 14.14
C PHE A 326 -0.81 -6.62 13.41
N ARG A 327 -1.82 -7.04 14.15
CA ARG A 327 -3.18 -7.24 13.67
C ARG A 327 -4.12 -6.53 14.60
N ASP A 328 -5.21 -5.96 14.10
CA ASP A 328 -6.23 -5.36 14.97
C ASP A 328 -7.05 -6.43 15.68
N ASP A 329 -7.60 -7.39 14.92
CA ASP A 329 -8.43 -8.47 15.44
C ASP A 329 -8.53 -9.63 14.44
N TRP A 330 -8.15 -10.83 14.86
CA TRP A 330 -8.33 -12.05 14.06
C TRP A 330 -9.80 -12.34 13.72
N ALA A 331 -10.76 -11.92 14.55
CA ALA A 331 -12.18 -12.15 14.33
C ALA A 331 -12.73 -11.42 13.09
N LYS A 332 -12.04 -10.36 12.63
CA LYS A 332 -12.37 -9.63 11.41
C LYS A 332 -11.98 -10.36 10.12
N LYS A 333 -11.25 -11.48 10.21
CA LYS A 333 -10.87 -12.35 9.07
C LYS A 333 -10.22 -11.55 7.95
N ASP A 334 -10.69 -11.66 6.70
CA ASP A 334 -10.17 -10.97 5.53
C ASP A 334 -10.31 -9.43 5.58
N LYS A 335 -11.08 -8.91 6.54
CA LYS A 335 -11.24 -7.47 6.80
C LYS A 335 -10.32 -6.94 7.90
N ALA A 336 -9.56 -7.80 8.57
CA ALA A 336 -8.61 -7.37 9.59
C ALA A 336 -7.56 -6.41 9.00
N THR A 337 -7.15 -5.45 9.81
CA THR A 337 -5.96 -4.65 9.57
C THR A 337 -4.74 -5.47 9.97
N TYR A 338 -3.74 -5.50 9.10
CA TYR A 338 -2.50 -6.23 9.27
C TYR A 338 -1.34 -5.33 8.85
N VAL A 339 -0.36 -5.17 9.74
CA VAL A 339 0.84 -4.37 9.52
C VAL A 339 2.05 -5.26 9.74
N LEU A 340 2.95 -5.28 8.78
CA LEU A 340 4.18 -6.08 8.84
C LEU A 340 5.37 -5.16 8.69
N PHE A 341 6.22 -5.11 9.71
CA PHE A 341 7.45 -4.34 9.77
C PHE A 341 8.65 -5.29 9.88
N SER A 342 9.68 -5.06 9.07
CA SER A 342 10.89 -5.90 9.04
C SER A 342 12.19 -5.10 9.17
N ALA A 343 13.07 -5.54 10.07
CA ALA A 343 14.46 -5.12 10.20
C ALA A 343 15.35 -6.38 10.17
N ALA A 344 15.28 -7.14 9.08
CA ALA A 344 15.82 -8.50 9.02
C ALA A 344 16.96 -8.61 8.00
N TYR A 345 18.19 -8.86 8.47
CA TYR A 345 19.34 -9.18 7.60
C TYR A 345 20.28 -10.20 8.27
N HIS A 346 20.22 -11.46 7.84
CA HIS A 346 20.83 -12.62 8.52
C HIS A 346 21.63 -13.54 7.60
N ALA A 347 21.41 -13.43 6.30
CA ALA A 347 21.94 -14.29 5.25
C ALA A 347 21.88 -13.56 3.90
N ASN A 348 22.64 -14.03 2.91
CA ASN A 348 22.73 -13.41 1.59
C ASN A 348 21.76 -14.02 0.55
N TYR A 349 21.31 -15.25 0.79
CA TYR A 349 20.39 -15.96 -0.10
C TYR A 349 18.99 -15.39 0.03
N HIS A 350 18.30 -15.20 -1.10
CA HIS A 350 16.93 -14.69 -1.20
C HIS A 350 16.65 -13.28 -0.62
N LYS A 351 17.65 -12.65 -0.01
CA LYS A 351 17.59 -11.29 0.54
C LYS A 351 17.48 -10.23 -0.55
N HIS A 352 16.55 -9.30 -0.34
CA HIS A 352 16.38 -8.05 -1.07
C HIS A 352 16.93 -6.86 -0.26
N SER A 353 16.96 -5.66 -0.81
CA SER A 353 17.47 -4.45 -0.12
C SER A 353 16.35 -3.70 0.62
N ASP A 354 15.52 -4.45 1.33
CA ASP A 354 14.25 -4.07 1.97
C ASP A 354 14.38 -3.78 3.48
N ASP A 355 15.52 -3.25 3.93
CA ASP A 355 15.75 -3.02 5.35
C ASP A 355 14.80 -1.94 5.91
N LEU A 356 14.23 -2.17 7.10
CA LEU A 356 13.20 -1.33 7.74
C LEU A 356 11.91 -1.19 6.94
N ASN A 357 11.62 -2.16 6.07
CA ASN A 357 10.42 -2.17 5.25
C ASN A 357 9.12 -2.34 6.09
N LEU A 358 8.03 -1.74 5.61
CA LEU A 358 6.70 -1.82 6.21
C LEU A 358 5.61 -2.02 5.15
N THR A 359 4.67 -2.93 5.40
CA THR A 359 3.46 -3.13 4.57
C THR A 359 2.19 -3.04 5.39
N ILE A 360 1.09 -2.62 4.77
CA ILE A 360 -0.22 -2.42 5.41
C ILE A 360 -1.32 -3.04 4.54
N PHE A 361 -2.08 -3.94 5.14
CA PHE A 361 -3.27 -4.56 4.58
C PHE A 361 -4.47 -4.18 5.45
N SER A 362 -5.58 -3.77 4.84
CA SER A 362 -6.88 -3.61 5.51
C SER A 362 -8.00 -3.86 4.51
N GLY A 363 -8.67 -5.02 4.63
CA GLY A 363 -9.65 -5.49 3.65
C GLY A 363 -9.09 -5.74 2.23
N GLY A 364 -7.76 -5.79 2.09
CA GLY A 364 -6.97 -5.83 0.85
C GLY A 364 -5.64 -5.08 1.04
N GLU A 365 -4.66 -5.28 0.16
CA GLU A 365 -3.40 -4.54 0.21
C GLU A 365 -3.60 -3.03 0.01
N ILE A 366 -2.91 -2.19 0.79
CA ILE A 366 -2.93 -0.73 0.60
C ILE A 366 -1.51 -0.22 0.41
N ILE A 367 -0.65 -0.44 1.41
CA ILE A 367 0.81 -0.25 1.29
C ILE A 367 1.41 -1.63 1.05
N THR A 368 1.97 -1.84 -0.14
CA THR A 368 2.40 -3.15 -0.66
C THR A 368 3.90 -3.17 -0.93
N GLU A 369 4.36 -4.25 -1.56
CA GLU A 369 5.73 -4.48 -2.01
C GLU A 369 5.78 -4.77 -3.50
N ALA A 370 6.97 -4.62 -4.09
CA ALA A 370 7.18 -5.06 -5.46
C ALA A 370 7.13 -6.59 -5.59
N GLY A 371 7.64 -7.35 -4.62
CA GLY A 371 7.78 -8.80 -4.72
C GLY A 371 8.86 -9.27 -5.71
N PRO A 372 9.01 -10.59 -5.93
CA PRO A 372 10.10 -11.13 -6.74
C PRO A 372 9.75 -11.18 -8.24
N ASN A 373 10.61 -10.61 -9.10
CA ASN A 373 10.49 -10.76 -10.55
C ASN A 373 11.12 -12.07 -11.07
N GLY A 374 12.09 -12.66 -10.35
CA GLY A 374 12.77 -13.90 -10.76
C GLY A 374 14.28 -13.84 -10.53
N TYR A 375 15.02 -14.77 -11.14
CA TYR A 375 16.45 -14.97 -10.86
C TYR A 375 17.40 -14.54 -12.00
N ASN A 376 16.85 -13.97 -13.08
CA ASN A 376 17.68 -13.39 -14.14
C ASN A 376 18.18 -12.01 -13.73
N TYR A 377 19.32 -11.96 -13.04
CA TYR A 377 19.94 -10.71 -12.56
C TYR A 377 20.40 -9.75 -13.67
N GLN A 378 20.33 -10.14 -14.94
CA GLN A 378 20.57 -9.22 -16.06
C GLN A 378 19.31 -8.45 -16.47
N ASP A 379 18.11 -8.96 -16.16
CA ASP A 379 16.85 -8.24 -16.38
C ASP A 379 16.81 -6.99 -15.48
N PRO A 380 16.66 -5.77 -16.05
CA PRO A 380 16.50 -4.54 -15.27
C PRO A 380 15.39 -4.60 -14.22
N PHE A 381 14.30 -5.32 -14.48
CA PHE A 381 13.20 -5.46 -13.52
C PHE A 381 13.55 -6.38 -12.35
N THR A 382 14.35 -7.41 -12.59
CA THR A 382 14.94 -8.22 -11.52
C THR A 382 15.90 -7.36 -10.69
N LYS A 383 16.77 -6.56 -11.31
CA LYS A 383 17.65 -5.65 -10.58
C LYS A 383 16.85 -4.67 -9.70
N TYR A 384 15.77 -4.12 -10.24
CA TYR A 384 14.84 -3.27 -9.50
C TYR A 384 14.22 -4.02 -8.30
N ALA A 385 13.65 -5.21 -8.53
CA ALA A 385 12.96 -6.00 -7.49
C ALA A 385 13.84 -6.27 -6.25
N TYR A 386 15.15 -6.46 -6.42
CA TYR A 386 16.09 -6.68 -5.31
C TYR A 386 16.66 -5.38 -4.70
N SER A 387 16.38 -4.22 -5.28
CA SER A 387 16.95 -2.92 -4.90
C SER A 387 16.06 -2.16 -3.93
N SER A 388 16.62 -1.24 -3.14
CA SER A 388 15.86 -0.42 -2.19
C SER A 388 14.76 0.41 -2.85
N PHE A 389 14.86 0.68 -4.16
CA PHE A 389 13.84 1.41 -4.92
C PHE A 389 12.50 0.68 -5.06
N ALA A 390 12.46 -0.63 -4.78
CA ALA A 390 11.29 -1.47 -4.89
C ALA A 390 10.56 -1.72 -3.55
N HIS A 391 11.05 -1.11 -2.46
CA HIS A 391 10.62 -1.38 -1.08
C HIS A 391 10.27 -0.10 -0.32
N ASN A 392 9.53 -0.23 0.78
CA ASN A 392 9.13 0.94 1.60
C ASN A 392 10.22 1.36 2.58
N THR A 393 11.34 1.87 2.06
CA THR A 393 12.56 2.18 2.83
C THR A 393 13.21 3.50 2.40
N LEU A 394 14.39 3.78 2.97
CA LEU A 394 15.21 4.96 2.73
C LEU A 394 16.14 4.78 1.51
N ILE A 395 16.29 5.86 0.75
CA ILE A 395 17.33 6.07 -0.27
C ILE A 395 18.20 7.26 0.17
N VAL A 396 19.51 7.15 -0.01
CA VAL A 396 20.48 8.20 0.36
C VAL A 396 21.23 8.64 -0.90
N ASP A 397 21.22 9.94 -1.20
CA ASP A 397 21.90 10.56 -2.34
C ASP A 397 21.60 9.87 -3.69
N GLY A 398 20.33 9.45 -3.86
CA GLY A 398 19.87 8.74 -5.05
C GLY A 398 20.42 7.31 -5.19
N LYS A 399 20.92 6.71 -4.10
CA LYS A 399 21.45 5.34 -4.06
C LYS A 399 20.75 4.51 -2.98
N GLY A 400 20.32 3.32 -3.37
CA GLY A 400 19.87 2.28 -2.44
C GLY A 400 21.04 1.50 -1.83
N LEU A 401 20.72 0.57 -0.93
CA LEU A 401 21.72 -0.34 -0.37
C LEU A 401 22.19 -1.36 -1.41
N PRO A 402 23.43 -1.88 -1.30
CA PRO A 402 23.79 -3.09 -2.01
C PRO A 402 22.89 -4.24 -1.56
N ARG A 403 22.56 -5.17 -2.46
CA ARG A 403 21.73 -6.35 -2.13
C ARG A 403 22.24 -7.10 -0.91
N THR A 404 23.55 -7.32 -0.86
CA THR A 404 24.24 -8.02 0.23
C THR A 404 25.64 -7.47 0.43
N ASP A 405 26.07 -7.32 1.67
CA ASP A 405 27.41 -6.84 2.07
C ASP A 405 27.97 -7.56 3.32
N GLY A 406 27.21 -8.49 3.91
CA GLY A 406 27.61 -9.26 5.10
C GLY A 406 27.49 -8.49 6.42
N GLN A 407 26.96 -7.27 6.42
CA GLN A 407 26.82 -6.43 7.61
C GLN A 407 25.56 -6.77 8.42
N TYR A 408 25.39 -8.05 8.78
CA TYR A 408 24.17 -8.58 9.42
C TYR A 408 23.80 -7.85 10.72
N ASP A 409 24.79 -7.55 11.57
CA ASP A 409 24.56 -6.90 12.87
C ASP A 409 24.11 -5.43 12.75
N LYS A 410 24.17 -4.84 11.54
CA LYS A 410 23.80 -3.44 11.32
C LYS A 410 22.30 -3.22 11.08
N VAL A 411 21.51 -4.29 11.00
CA VAL A 411 20.06 -4.20 10.84
C VAL A 411 19.38 -5.07 11.91
N HIS A 412 18.68 -4.43 12.84
CA HIS A 412 18.06 -5.14 13.96
C HIS A 412 16.97 -4.30 14.64
N PHE A 413 16.14 -4.94 15.46
CA PHE A 413 15.29 -4.24 16.42
C PHE A 413 16.07 -3.85 17.67
N THR A 414 15.82 -2.63 18.14
CA THR A 414 16.43 -2.07 19.36
C THR A 414 15.46 -2.06 20.54
N ASP A 415 14.17 -1.87 20.29
CA ASP A 415 13.15 -1.83 21.33
C ASP A 415 11.78 -2.28 20.79
N TYR A 416 10.92 -2.76 21.69
CA TYR A 416 9.52 -3.02 21.39
C TYR A 416 8.64 -3.00 22.64
N TYR A 417 7.39 -2.60 22.45
CA TYR A 417 6.35 -2.59 23.46
C TYR A 417 5.05 -3.14 22.86
N THR A 418 4.38 -4.03 23.58
CA THR A 418 3.10 -4.61 23.14
C THR A 418 2.06 -4.50 24.24
N ALA A 419 0.94 -3.86 23.93
CA ALA A 419 -0.24 -3.78 24.78
C ALA A 419 -1.53 -3.81 23.92
N ASP A 420 -2.67 -3.95 24.60
CA ASP A 420 -3.99 -4.07 23.97
C ASP A 420 -4.45 -2.78 23.27
N ASP A 421 -3.97 -1.62 23.72
CA ASP A 421 -4.30 -0.30 23.18
C ASP A 421 -3.32 0.15 22.10
N VAL A 422 -2.02 0.00 22.38
CA VAL A 422 -0.92 0.44 21.52
C VAL A 422 0.18 -0.60 21.54
N SER A 423 0.76 -0.87 20.37
CA SER A 423 2.00 -1.63 20.26
C SER A 423 2.98 -0.90 19.36
N GLU A 424 4.28 -0.97 19.66
CA GLU A 424 5.31 -0.33 18.86
C GLU A 424 6.62 -1.12 18.82
N VAL A 425 7.39 -0.95 17.75
CA VAL A 425 8.69 -1.59 17.53
C VAL A 425 9.63 -0.60 16.86
N THR A 426 10.88 -0.56 17.32
CA THR A 426 11.93 0.27 16.73
C THR A 426 12.97 -0.61 16.06
N GLY A 427 13.17 -0.39 14.76
CA GLY A 427 14.25 -0.98 13.97
C GLY A 427 15.32 0.04 13.60
N VAL A 428 16.55 -0.42 13.43
CA VAL A 428 17.71 0.39 13.05
C VAL A 428 18.42 -0.24 11.86
N ASN A 429 18.94 0.61 10.98
CA ASN A 429 19.78 0.26 9.84
C ASN A 429 20.99 1.20 9.80
N LYS A 430 22.19 0.63 9.92
CA LYS A 430 23.49 1.35 9.86
C LYS A 430 24.33 0.99 8.62
N ARG A 431 23.72 0.38 7.61
CA ARG A 431 24.42 -0.14 6.42
C ARG A 431 24.86 0.97 5.45
N PHE A 432 24.16 2.10 5.45
CA PHE A 432 24.62 3.29 4.72
C PHE A 432 25.89 3.85 5.37
N GLU A 433 26.86 4.23 4.54
CA GLU A 433 28.10 4.83 5.05
C GLU A 433 27.81 6.23 5.60
N GLY A 434 28.15 6.47 6.87
CA GLY A 434 27.96 7.77 7.52
C GLY A 434 26.51 8.17 7.82
N VAL A 435 25.54 7.26 7.61
CA VAL A 435 24.11 7.52 7.83
C VAL A 435 23.50 6.39 8.66
N GLU A 436 22.84 6.74 9.75
CA GLU A 436 22.05 5.82 10.57
C GLU A 436 20.57 6.13 10.42
N HIS A 437 19.79 5.12 10.02
CA HIS A 437 18.34 5.18 9.87
C HIS A 437 17.68 4.37 10.98
N GLN A 438 16.87 5.02 11.80
CA GLN A 438 16.02 4.40 12.81
C GLN A 438 14.55 4.62 12.42
N ARG A 439 13.76 3.55 12.44
CA ARG A 439 12.31 3.58 12.20
C ARG A 439 11.57 3.01 13.39
N ASN A 440 10.74 3.83 14.02
CA ASN A 440 9.76 3.39 15.02
C ASN A 440 8.39 3.25 14.35
N VAL A 441 7.77 2.08 14.50
CA VAL A 441 6.43 1.77 13.98
C VAL A 441 5.51 1.53 15.16
N LYS A 442 4.47 2.35 15.27
CA LYS A 442 3.46 2.27 16.32
C LYS A 442 2.09 2.01 15.71
N PHE A 443 1.40 1.00 16.22
CA PHE A 443 0.04 0.64 15.84
C PHE A 443 -0.93 0.93 16.99
N ASN A 444 -1.93 1.77 16.72
CA ASN A 444 -3.01 2.05 17.65
C ASN A 444 -4.20 1.13 17.33
N HIS A 445 -4.48 0.20 18.23
CA HIS A 445 -5.52 -0.83 18.07
C HIS A 445 -6.94 -0.25 18.09
N GLN A 446 -7.14 0.92 18.71
CA GLN A 446 -8.45 1.56 18.81
C GLN A 446 -8.78 2.37 17.55
N SER A 447 -7.88 3.26 17.13
CA SER A 447 -8.09 4.12 15.96
C SER A 447 -7.71 3.45 14.63
N ASN A 448 -7.08 2.27 14.65
CA ASN A 448 -6.47 1.62 13.48
C ASN A 448 -5.47 2.54 12.74
N ALA A 449 -4.80 3.43 13.49
CA ALA A 449 -3.76 4.29 12.93
C ALA A 449 -2.39 3.61 13.04
N VAL A 450 -1.57 3.75 12.00
CA VAL A 450 -0.15 3.36 12.00
C VAL A 450 0.67 4.65 11.99
N LEU A 451 1.50 4.85 12.99
CA LEU A 451 2.42 5.98 13.08
C LEU A 451 3.84 5.46 12.83
N VAL A 452 4.51 6.00 11.81
CA VAL A 452 5.90 5.67 11.48
C VAL A 452 6.77 6.90 11.71
N ASN A 453 7.70 6.80 12.66
CA ASN A 453 8.69 7.84 12.92
C ASN A 453 10.05 7.40 12.40
N ASP A 454 10.48 8.03 11.31
CA ASP A 454 11.79 7.87 10.71
C ASP A 454 12.74 8.95 11.25
N TYR A 455 13.81 8.51 11.91
CA TYR A 455 14.93 9.33 12.35
C TYR A 455 16.15 8.96 11.51
N VAL A 456 16.71 9.91 10.77
CA VAL A 456 17.93 9.69 9.99
C VAL A 456 18.98 10.68 10.46
N THR A 457 20.14 10.15 10.86
CA THR A 457 21.22 10.91 11.50
C THR A 457 22.51 10.76 10.72
N SER A 458 23.22 11.87 10.53
CA SER A 458 24.52 11.94 9.87
C SER A 458 25.30 13.17 10.33
N ASP A 459 26.62 13.10 10.26
CA ASP A 459 27.51 14.25 10.43
C ASP A 459 27.52 15.18 9.21
N ASN A 460 27.02 14.70 8.05
CA ASN A 460 26.97 15.45 6.79
C ASN A 460 25.54 15.66 6.32
N LYS A 461 25.34 16.68 5.50
CA LYS A 461 24.06 16.91 4.83
C LYS A 461 23.90 15.98 3.63
N HIS A 462 22.75 15.33 3.53
CA HIS A 462 22.39 14.42 2.45
C HIS A 462 21.01 14.74 1.85
N GLU A 463 20.74 14.16 0.68
CA GLU A 463 19.41 14.07 0.10
C GLU A 463 18.82 12.69 0.39
N TYR A 464 17.72 12.67 1.13
CA TYR A 464 17.01 11.46 1.53
C TYR A 464 15.72 11.30 0.74
N LYS A 465 15.37 10.05 0.44
CA LYS A 465 14.02 9.71 -0.01
C LYS A 465 13.44 8.58 0.80
N LEU A 466 12.23 8.77 1.33
CA LEU A 466 11.41 7.68 1.85
C LEU A 466 10.42 7.25 0.77
N LEU A 467 10.32 5.95 0.55
CA LEU A 467 9.45 5.36 -0.48
C LEU A 467 8.23 4.70 0.15
N TRP A 468 7.07 4.86 -0.49
CA TRP A 468 5.84 4.13 -0.13
C TRP A 468 5.13 3.59 -1.38
N HIS A 469 5.04 2.28 -1.50
CA HIS A 469 4.45 1.57 -2.63
C HIS A 469 2.97 1.32 -2.34
N VAL A 470 2.11 1.92 -3.14
CA VAL A 470 0.66 1.85 -3.01
C VAL A 470 0.12 0.79 -3.97
N ALA A 471 -0.76 -0.09 -3.49
CA ALA A 471 -1.28 -1.21 -4.26
C ALA A 471 -1.91 -0.80 -5.62
N PRO A 472 -1.76 -1.61 -6.69
CA PRO A 472 -2.14 -1.23 -8.06
C PRO A 472 -3.59 -0.74 -8.24
N GLU A 473 -4.52 -1.30 -7.47
CA GLU A 473 -5.95 -0.98 -7.53
C GLU A 473 -6.34 0.31 -6.79
N ILE A 474 -5.42 0.87 -6.01
CA ILE A 474 -5.65 2.07 -5.21
C ILE A 474 -5.33 3.31 -6.04
N LYS A 475 -6.31 4.20 -6.16
CA LYS A 475 -6.13 5.52 -6.76
C LYS A 475 -5.54 6.46 -5.70
N VAL A 476 -4.44 7.11 -6.05
CA VAL A 476 -3.69 8.04 -5.18
C VAL A 476 -4.11 9.47 -5.48
N HIS A 477 -4.42 10.26 -4.45
CA HIS A 477 -4.72 11.68 -4.56
C HIS A 477 -3.87 12.51 -3.57
N LEU A 478 -2.83 13.18 -4.07
CA LEU A 478 -1.76 13.80 -3.27
C LEU A 478 -1.96 15.29 -2.93
N ARG A 479 -2.56 15.65 -1.81
CA ARG A 479 -2.76 17.04 -1.36
C ARG A 479 -1.61 17.56 -0.49
N ASP A 480 -0.59 18.15 -1.11
CA ASP A 480 0.57 18.71 -0.41
C ASP A 480 1.26 17.65 0.47
N ARG A 481 0.99 17.65 1.78
CA ARG A 481 1.49 16.66 2.75
C ARG A 481 0.51 15.54 3.11
N ILE A 482 -0.72 15.59 2.59
CA ILE A 482 -1.78 14.61 2.81
C ILE A 482 -1.97 13.78 1.54
N VAL A 483 -2.08 12.46 1.65
CA VAL A 483 -2.37 11.57 0.52
C VAL A 483 -3.66 10.83 0.82
N GLU A 484 -4.68 11.02 -0.01
CA GLU A 484 -5.92 10.26 0.08
C GLU A 484 -5.85 9.05 -0.85
N LEU A 485 -6.14 7.86 -0.31
CA LEU A 485 -6.08 6.60 -1.03
C LEU A 485 -7.48 6.02 -1.19
N PHE A 486 -7.87 5.74 -2.43
CA PHE A 486 -9.20 5.25 -2.77
C PHE A 486 -9.14 3.87 -3.42
N ARG A 487 -9.89 2.90 -2.88
CA ARG A 487 -10.20 1.66 -3.57
C ARG A 487 -11.53 1.86 -4.27
N GLN A 488 -11.53 1.77 -5.60
CA GLN A 488 -12.66 2.23 -6.41
C GLN A 488 -12.94 3.74 -6.17
N ASP A 489 -14.02 4.08 -5.47
CA ASP A 489 -14.37 5.44 -5.06
C ASP A 489 -14.55 5.56 -3.53
N GLU A 490 -14.25 4.50 -2.77
CA GLU A 490 -14.25 4.52 -1.31
C GLU A 490 -12.86 4.88 -0.79
N LYS A 491 -12.80 5.86 0.12
CA LYS A 491 -11.55 6.24 0.80
C LYS A 491 -11.19 5.13 1.79
N VAL A 492 -10.05 4.48 1.57
CA VAL A 492 -9.58 3.34 2.40
C VAL A 492 -8.43 3.70 3.31
N MET A 493 -7.69 4.77 2.99
CA MET A 493 -6.60 5.26 3.82
C MET A 493 -6.34 6.75 3.55
N GLU A 494 -5.85 7.45 4.56
CA GLU A 494 -5.23 8.76 4.43
C GLU A 494 -3.83 8.71 5.02
N ILE A 495 -2.85 9.26 4.31
CA ILE A 495 -1.48 9.41 4.79
C ILE A 495 -1.27 10.89 5.09
N GLU A 496 -0.67 11.23 6.22
CA GLU A 496 -0.15 12.57 6.49
C GLU A 496 1.32 12.50 6.86
N ILE A 497 2.13 13.33 6.19
CA ILE A 497 3.57 13.36 6.40
C ILE A 497 3.97 14.69 7.02
N THR A 498 4.74 14.63 8.09
CA THR A 498 5.26 15.79 8.80
C THR A 498 6.75 15.63 9.02
N THR A 499 7.50 16.72 8.86
CA THR A 499 8.96 16.71 8.90
C THR A 499 9.50 17.92 9.65
N SER A 500 10.69 17.79 10.23
CA SER A 500 11.44 18.91 10.83
C SER A 500 12.04 19.87 9.79
N THR A 501 12.19 19.43 8.54
CA THR A 501 12.76 20.18 7.41
C THR A 501 11.74 20.34 6.26
N PRO A 502 12.00 21.20 5.27
CA PRO A 502 11.19 21.24 4.06
C PRO A 502 11.09 19.85 3.38
N ILE A 503 9.90 19.55 2.86
CA ILE A 503 9.55 18.26 2.25
C ILE A 503 8.97 18.50 0.85
N SER A 504 9.28 17.59 -0.06
CA SER A 504 8.61 17.46 -1.35
C SER A 504 8.05 16.05 -1.47
N ILE A 505 6.80 15.94 -1.92
CA ILE A 505 6.15 14.64 -2.13
C ILE A 505 5.70 14.58 -3.57
N ARG A 506 5.95 13.44 -4.22
CA ARG A 506 5.45 13.15 -5.57
C ARG A 506 5.00 11.71 -5.68
N SER A 507 4.13 11.44 -6.64
CA SER A 507 3.67 10.09 -6.98
C SER A 507 4.19 9.68 -8.36
N VAL A 508 4.82 8.51 -8.46
CA VAL A 508 5.34 7.94 -9.70
C VAL A 508 4.65 6.62 -9.98
N LYS A 509 4.19 6.38 -11.22
CA LYS A 509 3.49 5.16 -11.61
C LYS A 509 4.10 4.54 -12.87
N GLY A 510 4.55 3.28 -12.77
CA GLY A 510 5.02 2.49 -13.91
C GLY A 510 6.15 3.13 -14.72
N GLN A 511 7.08 3.83 -14.07
CA GLN A 511 8.20 4.50 -14.74
C GLN A 511 9.25 3.49 -15.20
N THR A 512 9.78 3.66 -16.40
CA THR A 512 10.92 2.86 -16.90
C THR A 512 12.19 3.69 -17.09
N GLU A 513 12.06 5.00 -17.34
CA GLU A 513 13.15 5.93 -17.61
C GLU A 513 13.04 7.17 -16.71
N PRO A 514 14.15 7.75 -16.22
CA PRO A 514 15.55 7.30 -16.38
C PRO A 514 15.90 6.07 -15.51
N SER A 515 14.97 5.62 -14.68
CA SER A 515 15.11 4.43 -13.84
C SER A 515 13.75 3.77 -13.63
N ILE A 516 13.76 2.46 -13.39
CA ILE A 516 12.55 1.69 -13.12
C ILE A 516 12.04 2.04 -11.72
N LEU A 517 10.78 2.46 -11.63
CA LEU A 517 10.09 2.77 -10.38
C LEU A 517 8.58 2.56 -10.52
N GLY A 518 7.90 2.15 -9.46
CA GLY A 518 6.45 2.02 -9.47
C GLY A 518 5.94 0.75 -10.17
N TRP A 519 6.60 -0.39 -9.90
CA TRP A 519 6.24 -1.70 -10.44
C TRP A 519 6.11 -2.76 -9.35
N LYS A 520 5.22 -3.73 -9.60
CA LYS A 520 4.99 -4.94 -8.81
C LYS A 520 5.09 -6.19 -9.67
N PHE A 521 5.43 -7.29 -9.02
CA PHE A 521 5.59 -8.63 -9.58
C PHE A 521 4.65 -9.59 -8.85
N PRO A 522 3.36 -9.68 -9.24
CA PRO A 522 2.40 -10.57 -8.59
C PRO A 522 2.77 -12.05 -8.72
N LYS A 523 3.55 -12.39 -9.76
CA LYS A 523 4.22 -13.67 -9.98
C LYS A 523 5.57 -13.36 -10.61
N MET A 524 6.53 -14.28 -10.47
CA MET A 524 7.80 -14.15 -11.20
C MET A 524 7.53 -13.90 -12.69
N GLU A 525 8.26 -12.93 -13.24
CA GLU A 525 8.23 -12.45 -14.63
C GLU A 525 6.93 -11.74 -15.05
N ALA A 526 5.88 -11.74 -14.22
CA ALA A 526 4.67 -10.97 -14.45
C ALA A 526 4.82 -9.56 -13.88
N LYS A 527 4.52 -8.53 -14.67
CA LYS A 527 4.73 -7.12 -14.29
C LYS A 527 3.40 -6.38 -14.22
N GLU A 528 3.22 -5.60 -13.16
CA GLU A 528 2.06 -4.76 -12.95
C GLU A 528 2.50 -3.37 -12.49
N MET A 529 1.85 -2.32 -13.00
CA MET A 529 2.15 -0.95 -12.57
C MET A 529 1.49 -0.67 -11.22
N LEU A 530 2.23 -0.06 -10.31
CA LEU A 530 1.70 0.49 -9.06
C LEU A 530 2.10 1.95 -8.91
N THR A 531 1.63 2.62 -7.86
CA THR A 531 2.08 3.99 -7.56
C THR A 531 3.09 3.98 -6.41
N THR A 532 4.29 4.53 -6.61
CA THR A 532 5.24 4.81 -5.53
C THR A 532 5.17 6.28 -5.16
N LEU A 533 4.95 6.56 -3.87
CA LEU A 533 5.14 7.89 -3.30
C LEU A 533 6.62 8.06 -2.97
N GLU A 534 7.24 9.12 -3.48
CA GLU A 534 8.56 9.57 -3.08
C GLU A 534 8.41 10.77 -2.16
N VAL A 535 9.02 10.67 -0.98
CA VAL A 535 9.09 11.72 0.03
C VAL A 535 10.54 12.20 0.10
N ASP A 536 10.82 13.30 -0.60
CA ASP A 536 12.15 13.90 -0.68
C ASP A 536 12.37 14.85 0.52
N ILE A 537 13.49 14.64 1.22
CA ILE A 537 13.86 15.38 2.43
C ILE A 537 15.37 15.65 2.38
N SER A 538 15.80 16.87 2.70
CA SER A 538 17.22 17.26 2.74
C SER A 538 17.64 17.67 4.14
N GLY A 539 18.77 17.18 4.63
CA GLY A 539 19.27 17.50 5.96
C GLY A 539 20.44 16.61 6.40
N ASP A 540 21.02 16.95 7.55
CA ASP A 540 21.99 16.15 8.30
C ASP A 540 21.26 15.25 9.31
N ASN A 541 20.32 15.83 10.06
CA ASN A 541 19.47 15.16 11.02
C ASN A 541 18.00 15.42 10.70
N ILE A 542 17.30 14.38 10.24
CA ILE A 542 15.89 14.48 9.88
C ILE A 542 15.02 13.66 10.82
N GLN A 543 13.86 14.22 11.14
CA GLN A 543 12.74 13.50 11.73
C GLN A 543 11.57 13.61 10.76
N CYS A 544 11.05 12.47 10.32
CA CYS A 544 9.90 12.36 9.44
C CYS A 544 8.85 11.45 10.09
N THR A 545 7.67 11.98 10.33
CA THR A 545 6.53 11.24 10.85
C THR A 545 5.53 11.02 9.72
N THR A 546 5.29 9.77 9.38
CA THR A 546 4.24 9.33 8.44
C THR A 546 3.11 8.68 9.23
N GLU A 547 1.93 9.30 9.23
CA GLU A 547 0.75 8.75 9.87
C GLU A 547 -0.20 8.17 8.80
N PHE A 548 -0.52 6.89 8.92
CA PHE A 548 -1.51 6.20 8.10
C PHE A 548 -2.81 6.02 8.90
N ARG A 549 -3.87 6.68 8.49
CA ARG A 549 -5.21 6.60 9.09
C ARG A 549 -6.12 5.76 8.21
N LEU A 550 -6.84 4.81 8.80
CA LEU A 550 -7.77 3.91 8.10
C LEU A 550 -9.25 4.28 8.27
N VAL A 551 -9.59 5.10 9.29
CA VAL A 551 -10.98 5.45 9.62
C VAL A 551 -11.19 6.92 9.98
N GLU A 552 -10.38 7.49 10.87
CA GLU A 552 -10.52 8.87 11.35
C GLU A 552 -9.79 9.86 10.44
N PHE A 553 -10.26 10.03 9.21
CA PHE A 553 -9.60 10.89 8.22
C PHE A 553 -9.71 12.39 8.56
N ASN A 554 -8.63 13.15 8.33
CA ASN A 554 -8.62 14.61 8.45
C ASN A 554 -9.40 15.25 7.30
N VAL A 555 -9.18 14.80 6.05
CA VAL A 555 -9.98 15.24 4.90
C VAL A 555 -11.28 14.45 4.88
N PRO A 556 -12.46 15.11 5.06
CA PRO A 556 -13.73 14.41 5.14
C PRO A 556 -14.07 13.65 3.87
N VAL A 557 -14.72 12.48 4.04
CA VAL A 557 -15.22 11.69 2.91
C VAL A 557 -16.25 12.49 2.12
N ARG A 558 -16.06 12.54 0.80
CA ARG A 558 -16.92 13.30 -0.13
C ARG A 558 -17.95 12.40 -0.78
N LYS A 559 -19.04 12.99 -1.26
CA LYS A 559 -20.08 12.26 -2.03
C LYS A 559 -19.57 11.70 -3.37
N GLN A 560 -18.59 12.38 -3.97
CA GLN A 560 -17.94 11.97 -5.21
C GLN A 560 -16.43 11.99 -4.98
N ALA A 561 -15.75 10.97 -5.50
CA ALA A 561 -14.29 10.92 -5.45
C ALA A 561 -13.68 12.13 -6.19
N PRO A 562 -12.51 12.64 -5.75
CA PRO A 562 -11.90 13.82 -6.36
C PRO A 562 -11.66 13.65 -7.86
N PHE A 563 -11.34 12.44 -8.31
CA PHE A 563 -11.11 12.10 -9.73
C PHE A 563 -12.32 12.34 -10.66
N ALA A 564 -13.53 12.51 -10.11
CA ALA A 564 -14.73 12.79 -10.91
C ALA A 564 -14.82 14.26 -11.37
N MET A 565 -14.19 15.19 -10.63
CA MET A 565 -14.30 16.62 -10.89
C MET A 565 -12.96 17.34 -11.02
N GLU A 566 -11.92 16.84 -10.36
CA GLU A 566 -10.59 17.45 -10.29
C GLU A 566 -9.68 16.86 -11.38
N LYS A 567 -9.08 17.74 -12.20
CA LYS A 567 -7.93 17.43 -13.05
C LYS A 567 -6.66 17.85 -12.34
N GLU A 568 -5.55 17.19 -12.64
CA GLU A 568 -4.23 17.54 -12.13
C GLU A 568 -3.39 18.22 -13.23
N PHE A 569 -2.71 19.30 -12.86
CA PHE A 569 -1.71 19.96 -13.70
C PHE A 569 -0.33 19.81 -13.02
N PRO A 570 0.55 18.95 -13.56
CA PRO A 570 1.89 18.77 -13.00
C PRO A 570 2.76 19.99 -13.31
N SER A 571 3.40 20.54 -12.29
CA SER A 571 4.30 21.70 -12.36
C SER A 571 5.28 21.66 -11.17
N PHE A 572 5.91 22.78 -10.80
CA PHE A 572 6.69 22.89 -9.55
C PHE A 572 5.93 22.36 -8.34
N ARG A 573 4.63 22.68 -8.27
CA ARG A 573 3.64 22.03 -7.42
C ARG A 573 2.51 21.52 -8.30
N SER A 574 2.08 20.28 -8.09
CA SER A 574 0.88 19.76 -8.76
C SER A 574 -0.35 20.55 -8.32
N LEU A 575 -1.12 21.07 -9.28
CA LEU A 575 -2.35 21.81 -9.02
C LEU A 575 -3.59 20.98 -9.33
N ARG A 576 -4.65 21.18 -8.57
CA ARG A 576 -5.99 20.71 -8.95
C ARG A 576 -6.82 21.82 -9.54
N TYR A 577 -7.51 21.48 -10.61
CA TYR A 577 -8.39 22.40 -11.29
C TYR A 577 -9.58 21.70 -11.92
N HIS A 578 -10.63 22.48 -12.17
CA HIS A 578 -11.74 22.10 -13.02
C HIS A 578 -11.83 23.11 -14.16
N PHE A 579 -11.93 22.61 -15.40
CA PHE A 579 -12.01 23.47 -16.59
C PHE A 579 -13.27 23.15 -17.39
N GLU A 580 -14.07 24.19 -17.63
CA GLU A 580 -15.24 24.15 -18.51
C GLU A 580 -14.95 24.99 -19.76
N SER A 581 -15.02 24.38 -20.94
CA SER A 581 -14.90 25.10 -22.20
C SER A 581 -16.10 26.02 -22.45
N ALA A 582 -15.87 27.13 -23.15
CA ALA A 582 -16.93 28.02 -23.61
C ALA A 582 -17.97 27.24 -24.44
N THR A 583 -19.25 27.53 -24.23
CA THR A 583 -20.37 26.95 -25.00
C THR A 583 -20.80 27.84 -26.17
N SER A 584 -20.24 29.05 -26.29
CA SER A 584 -20.53 30.00 -27.36
C SER A 584 -19.25 30.38 -28.12
N GLU A 585 -19.35 30.38 -29.45
CA GLU A 585 -18.26 30.76 -30.35
C GLU A 585 -17.83 32.23 -30.15
N SER A 586 -18.76 33.12 -29.78
CA SER A 586 -18.48 34.55 -29.59
C SER A 586 -17.77 34.88 -28.27
N HIS A 587 -17.64 33.90 -27.36
CA HIS A 587 -16.99 34.08 -26.06
C HIS A 587 -15.87 33.05 -25.84
N LYS A 588 -15.44 32.35 -26.90
CA LYS A 588 -14.40 31.32 -26.84
C LYS A 588 -13.01 31.88 -26.55
N ASP A 589 -12.82 33.17 -26.81
CA ASP A 589 -11.58 33.92 -26.60
C ASP A 589 -11.53 34.59 -25.22
N GLN A 590 -12.56 34.40 -24.38
CA GLN A 590 -12.67 34.90 -23.02
C GLN A 590 -12.36 33.79 -22.00
N LEU A 591 -11.65 34.12 -20.92
CA LEU A 591 -11.34 33.20 -19.81
C LEU A 591 -11.68 33.80 -18.47
N PHE A 592 -12.49 33.10 -17.69
CA PHE A 592 -12.69 33.41 -16.28
C PHE A 592 -11.81 32.49 -15.43
N VAL A 593 -10.95 33.07 -14.60
CA VAL A 593 -10.12 32.36 -13.62
C VAL A 593 -10.73 32.56 -12.24
N ILE A 594 -11.16 31.46 -11.64
CA ILE A 594 -11.94 31.45 -10.40
C ILE A 594 -11.07 30.93 -9.26
N PHE A 595 -10.87 31.79 -8.26
CA PHE A 595 -10.13 31.48 -7.04
C PHE A 595 -11.09 31.18 -5.88
N SER A 596 -10.77 30.15 -5.10
CA SER A 596 -11.58 29.69 -3.98
C SER A 596 -11.54 30.65 -2.78
N ALA A 597 -12.66 30.75 -2.09
CA ALA A 597 -12.77 31.35 -0.78
C ALA A 597 -12.10 30.46 0.29
N LEU A 598 -11.99 30.99 1.51
CA LEU A 598 -11.48 30.23 2.65
C LEU A 598 -12.57 29.29 3.18
N GLY A 599 -12.23 28.00 3.32
CA GLY A 599 -13.08 26.99 3.96
C GLY A 599 -12.58 26.65 5.38
N PRO A 600 -13.31 25.84 6.16
CA PRO A 600 -12.77 25.21 7.37
C PRO A 600 -11.52 24.37 7.07
N LYS A 601 -10.75 24.03 8.12
CA LYS A 601 -9.59 23.13 7.98
C LYS A 601 -9.98 21.83 7.27
N TYR A 602 -9.12 21.38 6.36
CA TYR A 602 -9.26 20.19 5.52
C TYR A 602 -10.50 20.18 4.61
N SER A 603 -11.14 21.35 4.43
CA SER A 603 -12.27 21.54 3.53
C SER A 603 -11.88 22.42 2.36
N TYR A 604 -11.63 21.79 1.21
CA TYR A 604 -11.24 22.45 -0.04
C TYR A 604 -12.41 22.38 -1.02
N LEU A 605 -12.85 23.55 -1.50
CA LEU A 605 -14.04 23.66 -2.35
C LEU A 605 -13.78 24.58 -3.54
N TYR A 606 -14.39 24.26 -4.68
CA TYR A 606 -14.55 25.22 -5.77
C TYR A 606 -15.70 26.17 -5.45
N ASN A 607 -15.49 27.47 -5.63
CA ASN A 607 -16.53 28.47 -5.47
C ASN A 607 -17.15 28.86 -6.81
N TYR A 608 -18.40 29.36 -6.76
CA TYR A 608 -19.13 29.96 -7.90
C TYR A 608 -19.45 29.04 -9.09
N MET A 609 -19.17 27.73 -9.03
CA MET A 609 -19.55 26.78 -10.09
C MET A 609 -21.03 26.90 -10.49
N ASN A 610 -21.93 26.88 -9.50
CA ASN A 610 -23.38 27.06 -9.75
C ASN A 610 -23.73 28.47 -10.25
N THR A 611 -23.06 29.50 -9.74
CA THR A 611 -23.31 30.91 -10.11
C THR A 611 -22.96 31.17 -11.57
N LEU A 612 -21.87 30.58 -12.06
CA LEU A 612 -21.33 30.81 -13.39
C LEU A 612 -21.70 29.70 -14.39
N LYS A 613 -22.53 28.74 -13.98
CA LYS A 613 -22.87 27.54 -14.75
C LYS A 613 -23.37 27.89 -16.16
N ASP A 614 -24.28 28.85 -16.26
CA ASP A 614 -24.95 29.19 -17.51
C ASP A 614 -24.21 30.25 -18.35
N LEU A 615 -23.05 30.72 -17.88
CA LEU A 615 -22.23 31.64 -18.66
C LEU A 615 -21.47 30.90 -19.77
N PRO A 616 -21.54 31.37 -21.03
CA PRO A 616 -21.04 30.64 -22.17
C PRO A 616 -19.54 30.88 -22.46
N VAL A 617 -18.74 31.04 -21.41
CA VAL A 617 -17.31 31.42 -21.44
C VAL A 617 -16.43 30.27 -20.93
N ASN A 618 -15.13 30.28 -21.27
CA ASN A 618 -14.18 29.35 -20.64
C ASN A 618 -14.05 29.67 -19.15
N LYS A 619 -14.13 28.65 -18.31
CA LYS A 619 -14.06 28.79 -16.85
C LYS A 619 -12.98 27.87 -16.30
N LEU A 620 -11.99 28.44 -15.64
CA LEU A 620 -10.91 27.73 -14.97
C LEU A 620 -11.06 27.92 -13.45
N PHE A 621 -11.55 26.89 -12.78
CA PHE A 621 -11.62 26.84 -11.32
C PHE A 621 -10.34 26.20 -10.79
N ILE A 622 -9.59 26.90 -9.95
CA ILE A 622 -8.33 26.38 -9.39
C ILE A 622 -8.56 26.10 -7.91
N LEU A 623 -8.33 24.87 -7.47
CA LEU A 623 -8.47 24.47 -6.07
C LEU A 623 -7.21 24.86 -5.30
N ASP A 624 -7.38 25.49 -4.14
CA ASP A 624 -6.29 25.73 -3.20
C ASP A 624 -6.39 24.72 -2.06
N ASP A 625 -5.75 23.57 -2.26
CA ASP A 625 -5.70 22.45 -1.32
C ASP A 625 -4.30 22.25 -0.71
N PHE A 626 -3.54 23.34 -0.61
CA PHE A 626 -2.24 23.41 0.03
C PHE A 626 -2.37 23.76 1.52
N GLY A 627 -1.50 23.21 2.36
CA GLY A 627 -1.61 23.37 3.81
C GLY A 627 -2.88 22.70 4.36
N ASP A 628 -3.32 23.11 5.55
CA ASP A 628 -4.57 22.61 6.16
C ASP A 628 -5.81 23.44 5.80
N GLN A 629 -5.64 24.64 5.21
CA GLN A 629 -6.75 25.56 4.94
C GLN A 629 -6.56 26.42 3.67
N GLY A 630 -5.59 26.08 2.82
CA GLY A 630 -5.21 26.84 1.64
C GLY A 630 -4.04 27.80 1.89
N SER A 631 -3.38 28.18 0.81
CA SER A 631 -2.12 28.92 0.76
C SER A 631 -2.22 30.33 0.17
N TYR A 632 -3.45 30.80 -0.11
CA TYR A 632 -3.68 32.02 -0.91
C TYR A 632 -3.03 31.95 -2.30
N TYR A 633 -2.74 30.74 -2.78
CA TYR A 633 -2.03 30.49 -4.04
C TYR A 633 -0.66 31.16 -4.10
N LEU A 634 0.00 31.36 -2.94
CA LEU A 634 1.30 32.03 -2.86
C LEU A 634 2.42 31.00 -2.91
N GLY A 635 2.57 30.19 -1.86
CA GLY A 635 3.69 29.25 -1.71
C GLY A 635 3.87 28.86 -0.26
N LYS A 636 4.88 28.02 0.01
CA LYS A 636 5.27 27.63 1.36
C LYS A 636 6.58 28.32 1.72
N ASN A 637 6.73 28.83 2.96
CA ASN A 637 7.97 29.45 3.43
C ASN A 637 8.54 30.51 2.45
N ARG A 638 7.69 31.37 1.91
CA ARG A 638 8.03 32.46 0.98
C ARG A 638 8.64 31.99 -0.36
N ASP A 639 8.44 30.74 -0.77
CA ASP A 639 9.06 30.17 -1.98
C ASP A 639 8.36 30.55 -3.30
N PHE A 640 7.11 31.01 -3.24
CA PHE A 640 6.25 31.35 -4.39
C PHE A 640 6.08 30.22 -5.43
N SER A 641 6.31 28.96 -5.03
CA SER A 641 6.27 27.81 -5.94
C SER A 641 4.84 27.50 -6.42
N ILE A 642 3.86 27.65 -5.53
CA ILE A 642 2.43 27.52 -5.86
C ILE A 642 2.02 28.61 -6.85
N GLU A 643 2.47 29.85 -6.62
CA GLU A 643 2.16 30.95 -7.53
C GLU A 643 2.64 30.70 -8.96
N THR A 644 3.89 30.23 -9.06
CA THR A 644 4.53 29.87 -10.34
C THR A 644 3.72 28.79 -11.07
N SER A 645 3.24 27.77 -10.35
CA SER A 645 2.41 26.73 -10.94
C SER A 645 1.05 27.24 -11.39
N VAL A 646 0.42 28.15 -10.63
CA VAL A 646 -0.91 28.68 -10.93
C VAL A 646 -0.88 29.52 -12.21
N ILE A 647 0.08 30.44 -12.33
CA ILE A 647 0.22 31.22 -13.57
C ILE A 647 0.60 30.34 -14.76
N SER A 648 1.41 29.28 -14.55
CA SER A 648 1.73 28.32 -15.60
C SER A 648 0.48 27.59 -16.12
N LEU A 649 -0.42 27.19 -15.23
CA LEU A 649 -1.71 26.59 -15.60
C LEU A 649 -2.58 27.59 -16.36
N ILE A 650 -2.70 28.82 -15.89
CA ILE A 650 -3.48 29.87 -16.56
C ILE A 650 -2.94 30.10 -17.97
N HIS A 651 -1.62 30.28 -18.14
CA HIS A 651 -0.99 30.44 -19.45
C HIS A 651 -1.16 29.22 -20.35
N TYR A 652 -1.09 28.01 -19.80
CA TYR A 652 -1.35 26.79 -20.55
C TYR A 652 -2.77 26.79 -21.13
N ILE A 653 -3.78 27.10 -20.31
CA ILE A 653 -5.18 27.19 -20.76
C ILE A 653 -5.38 28.33 -21.77
N MET A 654 -4.77 29.50 -21.54
CA MET A 654 -4.82 30.61 -22.49
C MET A 654 -4.24 30.21 -23.84
N ARG A 655 -3.08 29.53 -23.85
CA ARG A 655 -2.43 29.09 -25.08
C ARG A 655 -3.25 28.05 -25.84
N GLN A 656 -3.83 27.08 -25.13
CA GLN A 656 -4.69 26.06 -25.73
C GLN A 656 -5.93 26.68 -26.42
N ASN A 657 -6.48 27.75 -25.84
CA ASN A 657 -7.72 28.37 -26.31
C ASN A 657 -7.51 29.69 -27.10
N LYS A 658 -6.25 30.09 -27.34
CA LYS A 658 -5.87 31.33 -28.05
C LYS A 658 -6.43 32.61 -27.39
N ILE A 659 -6.35 32.67 -26.07
CA ILE A 659 -6.88 33.77 -25.24
C ILE A 659 -5.77 34.78 -24.96
N LEU A 660 -6.05 36.06 -25.20
CA LEU A 660 -5.17 37.17 -24.87
C LEU A 660 -5.33 37.58 -23.40
N SER A 661 -4.30 38.20 -22.80
CA SER A 661 -4.33 38.61 -21.39
C SER A 661 -5.47 39.59 -21.07
N GLU A 662 -5.77 40.50 -22.00
CA GLU A 662 -6.89 41.45 -21.90
C GLU A 662 -8.27 40.77 -21.86
N ASN A 663 -8.38 39.52 -22.30
CA ASN A 663 -9.61 38.73 -22.26
C ASN A 663 -9.68 37.77 -21.04
N VAL A 664 -8.78 37.95 -20.07
CA VAL A 664 -8.78 37.19 -18.82
C VAL A 664 -9.45 38.00 -17.72
N THR A 665 -10.44 37.40 -17.06
CA THR A 665 -11.09 37.94 -15.87
C THR A 665 -10.74 37.07 -14.65
N ALA A 666 -10.01 37.63 -13.69
CA ALA A 666 -9.77 36.99 -12.41
C ALA A 666 -10.88 37.34 -11.42
N LEU A 667 -11.43 36.34 -10.72
CA LEU A 667 -12.57 36.57 -9.82
C LEU A 667 -12.53 35.70 -8.56
N GLY A 668 -13.07 36.25 -7.47
CA GLY A 668 -13.21 35.56 -6.18
C GLY A 668 -13.70 36.49 -5.06
N SER A 669 -13.97 35.93 -3.87
CA SER A 669 -14.25 36.72 -2.66
C SER A 669 -13.35 36.32 -1.50
N SER A 670 -13.21 37.19 -0.50
CA SER A 670 -12.41 36.94 0.70
C SER A 670 -10.98 36.57 0.27
N LYS A 671 -10.50 35.36 0.60
CA LYS A 671 -9.23 34.81 0.09
C LYS A 671 -9.11 34.87 -1.44
N GLY A 672 -10.15 34.43 -2.15
CA GLY A 672 -10.20 34.45 -3.60
C GLY A 672 -10.24 35.87 -4.16
N GLY A 673 -10.79 36.84 -3.42
CA GLY A 673 -10.82 38.25 -3.80
C GLY A 673 -9.43 38.88 -3.72
N PHE A 674 -8.68 38.59 -2.64
CA PHE A 674 -7.26 38.95 -2.56
C PHE A 674 -6.49 38.34 -3.73
N THR A 675 -6.69 37.04 -3.99
CA THR A 675 -5.97 36.31 -5.03
C THR A 675 -6.28 36.88 -6.41
N ALA A 676 -7.55 37.18 -6.71
CA ALA A 676 -7.96 37.78 -7.98
C ALA A 676 -7.27 39.13 -8.22
N LEU A 677 -7.17 39.98 -7.19
CA LEU A 677 -6.43 41.23 -7.26
C LEU A 677 -4.93 41.00 -7.45
N TYR A 678 -4.33 40.12 -6.66
CA TYR A 678 -2.91 39.83 -6.70
C TYR A 678 -2.47 39.35 -8.09
N TYR A 679 -3.14 38.32 -8.64
CA TYR A 679 -2.82 37.80 -9.97
C TYR A 679 -3.22 38.76 -11.09
N GLY A 680 -4.42 39.34 -11.01
CA GLY A 680 -4.93 40.23 -12.06
C GLY A 680 -4.04 41.46 -12.26
N ILE A 681 -3.52 42.03 -11.17
CA ILE A 681 -2.59 43.16 -11.24
C ILE A 681 -1.19 42.68 -11.63
N LYS A 682 -0.64 41.67 -10.93
CA LYS A 682 0.75 41.21 -11.13
C LYS A 682 1.02 40.72 -12.55
N TYR A 683 0.02 40.12 -13.19
CA TYR A 683 0.12 39.50 -14.51
C TYR A 683 -0.68 40.23 -15.60
N TYR A 684 -1.17 41.44 -15.33
CA TYR A 684 -1.83 42.31 -16.32
C TYR A 684 -3.00 41.63 -17.05
N PHE A 685 -3.93 41.07 -16.29
CA PHE A 685 -5.20 40.57 -16.84
C PHE A 685 -6.13 41.73 -17.22
N GLY A 686 -7.15 41.46 -18.02
CA GLY A 686 -8.10 42.50 -18.45
C GLY A 686 -9.03 42.98 -17.35
N HIS A 687 -9.54 42.07 -16.52
CA HIS A 687 -10.54 42.39 -15.51
C HIS A 687 -10.30 41.67 -14.18
N VAL A 688 -10.68 42.32 -13.08
CA VAL A 688 -10.75 41.73 -11.75
C VAL A 688 -12.15 41.93 -11.15
N ILE A 689 -12.77 40.88 -10.62
CA ILE A 689 -14.01 40.97 -9.83
C ILE A 689 -13.75 40.41 -8.42
N ALA A 690 -13.63 41.28 -7.42
CA ALA A 690 -13.25 40.91 -6.06
C ALA A 690 -14.31 41.32 -5.01
N GLY A 691 -14.77 40.34 -4.24
CA GLY A 691 -15.70 40.55 -3.13
C GLY A 691 -15.00 40.55 -1.77
N GLY A 692 -15.09 41.63 -1.00
CA GLY A 692 -14.50 41.74 0.36
C GLY A 692 -13.05 41.23 0.48
N PRO A 693 -12.10 41.64 -0.38
CA PRO A 693 -10.72 41.14 -0.37
C PRO A 693 -9.93 41.55 0.89
N GLN A 694 -9.05 40.67 1.40
CA GLN A 694 -8.16 40.97 2.53
C GLN A 694 -6.85 41.63 2.08
N SER A 695 -6.84 42.94 1.89
CA SER A 695 -5.68 43.68 1.37
C SER A 695 -4.44 43.69 2.27
N LYS A 696 -4.62 43.43 3.58
CA LYS A 696 -3.57 43.33 4.59
C LYS A 696 -3.60 41.90 5.15
N LEU A 697 -2.91 41.00 4.47
CA LEU A 697 -3.04 39.57 4.70
C LEU A 697 -2.53 39.13 6.08
N GLY A 698 -1.40 39.66 6.55
CA GLY A 698 -0.82 39.33 7.85
C GLY A 698 -1.68 39.83 9.00
N SER A 699 -2.08 41.11 8.96
CA SER A 699 -3.04 41.69 9.91
C SER A 699 -4.34 40.88 9.96
N PHE A 700 -4.84 40.44 8.80
CA PHE A 700 -6.05 39.62 8.77
C PHE A 700 -5.83 38.26 9.44
N LEU A 701 -4.81 37.51 9.00
CA LEU A 701 -4.57 36.15 9.47
C LEU A 701 -4.19 36.10 10.94
N LEU A 702 -3.36 37.03 11.43
CA LEU A 702 -2.84 36.97 12.80
C LEU A 702 -3.72 37.70 13.82
N GLU A 703 -4.39 38.79 13.43
CA GLU A 703 -5.08 39.67 14.39
C GLU A 703 -6.61 39.64 14.27
N GLN A 704 -7.15 39.50 13.06
CA GLN A 704 -8.61 39.61 12.83
C GLN A 704 -9.32 38.25 12.79
N ALA A 705 -8.72 37.26 12.09
CA ALA A 705 -9.33 35.95 11.85
C ALA A 705 -8.69 34.81 12.68
N ASN A 706 -7.52 35.05 13.27
CA ASN A 706 -6.78 34.08 14.09
C ASN A 706 -6.52 32.74 13.36
N HIS A 707 -5.86 32.83 12.21
CA HIS A 707 -5.39 31.73 11.37
C HIS A 707 -3.85 31.70 11.28
N PRO A 708 -3.13 31.53 12.40
CA PRO A 708 -1.66 31.47 12.39
C PRO A 708 -1.13 30.30 11.56
N ASN A 709 -1.88 29.20 11.42
CA ASN A 709 -1.54 28.06 10.58
C ASN A 709 -1.33 28.44 9.10
N ILE A 710 -2.14 29.37 8.58
CA ILE A 710 -2.02 29.83 7.18
C ILE A 710 -0.81 30.77 7.05
N ALA A 711 -0.61 31.65 8.04
CA ALA A 711 0.55 32.53 8.07
C ALA A 711 1.87 31.73 8.17
N GLU A 712 1.93 30.74 9.06
CA GLU A 712 3.06 29.83 9.21
C GLU A 712 3.37 29.06 7.93
N TYR A 713 2.32 28.57 7.24
CA TYR A 713 2.50 27.91 5.96
C TYR A 713 3.15 28.83 4.93
N ILE A 714 2.61 30.05 4.75
CA ILE A 714 3.04 30.96 3.69
C ILE A 714 4.36 31.65 4.03
N ALA A 715 4.48 32.20 5.24
CA ALA A 715 5.61 33.05 5.65
C ALA A 715 6.75 32.27 6.34
N GLY A 716 6.50 31.04 6.78
CA GLY A 716 7.42 30.23 7.59
C GLY A 716 7.36 30.52 9.09
N GLY A 717 6.44 31.38 9.53
CA GLY A 717 6.25 31.78 10.91
C GLY A 717 5.01 32.64 11.10
N SER A 718 4.70 32.96 12.35
CA SER A 718 3.56 33.78 12.78
C SER A 718 3.98 35.00 13.62
N ALA A 719 5.26 35.40 13.55
CA ALA A 719 5.76 36.57 14.28
C ALA A 719 5.34 37.89 13.60
N GLU A 720 5.52 39.01 14.30
CA GLU A 720 5.18 40.36 13.78
C GLU A 720 5.85 40.66 12.42
N SER A 721 7.12 40.23 12.26
CA SER A 721 7.84 40.36 10.99
C SER A 721 7.24 39.53 9.85
N ASP A 722 6.65 38.37 10.16
CA ASP A 722 5.94 37.54 9.19
C ASP A 722 4.61 38.17 8.80
N GLY A 723 3.88 38.73 9.77
CA GLY A 723 2.70 39.54 9.54
C GLY A 723 2.98 40.73 8.61
N TYR A 724 4.06 41.49 8.89
CA TYR A 724 4.47 42.61 8.05
C TYR A 724 4.79 42.19 6.60
N PHE A 725 5.49 41.07 6.43
CA PHE A 725 5.77 40.50 5.11
C PHE A 725 4.46 40.17 4.36
N LEU A 726 3.52 39.49 5.02
CA LEU A 726 2.23 39.12 4.42
C LEU A 726 1.38 40.34 4.06
N ASP A 727 1.34 41.38 4.90
CA ASP A 727 0.66 42.64 4.61
C ASP A 727 1.23 43.37 3.39
N GLY A 728 2.53 43.20 3.16
CA GLY A 728 3.20 43.73 1.98
C GLY A 728 2.76 43.07 0.68
N MET A 729 2.25 41.83 0.67
CA MET A 729 2.12 41.01 -0.54
C MET A 729 1.39 41.71 -1.69
N LEU A 730 0.17 42.20 -1.45
CA LEU A 730 -0.59 42.93 -2.48
C LEU A 730 -0.03 44.33 -2.71
N LEU A 731 0.40 45.03 -1.65
CA LEU A 731 0.86 46.41 -1.73
C LEU A 731 2.14 46.58 -2.58
N HIS A 732 3.05 45.61 -2.52
CA HIS A 732 4.26 45.61 -3.36
C HIS A 732 3.92 45.46 -4.85
N VAL A 733 2.92 44.65 -5.20
CA VAL A 733 2.45 44.48 -6.58
C VAL A 733 1.91 45.79 -7.15
N LEU A 734 1.27 46.63 -6.32
CA LEU A 734 0.75 47.93 -6.74
C LEU A 734 1.84 48.94 -7.17
N ASN A 735 3.13 48.64 -6.96
CA ASN A 735 4.24 49.50 -7.41
C ASN A 735 4.55 49.31 -8.91
N GLN A 736 3.90 48.36 -9.58
CA GLN A 736 4.04 48.16 -11.01
C GLN A 736 3.41 49.30 -11.83
N PRO A 737 3.86 49.53 -13.08
CA PRO A 737 3.17 50.43 -14.01
C PRO A 737 1.70 50.03 -14.18
N CYS A 738 0.80 51.02 -14.24
CA CYS A 738 -0.66 50.80 -14.28
C CYS A 738 -1.33 51.24 -15.60
N ASP A 739 -0.56 51.63 -16.61
CA ASP A 739 -1.06 52.05 -17.93
C ASP A 739 -1.76 50.91 -18.70
N VAL A 740 -1.44 49.66 -18.36
CA VAL A 740 -2.07 48.43 -18.86
C VAL A 740 -2.70 47.60 -17.73
N SER A 741 -3.14 48.26 -16.64
CA SER A 741 -3.75 47.57 -15.49
C SER A 741 -5.14 46.99 -15.82
N PRO A 742 -5.59 45.95 -15.09
CA PRO A 742 -6.98 45.48 -15.19
C PRO A 742 -8.00 46.56 -14.82
N ASP A 743 -9.21 46.44 -15.36
CA ASP A 743 -10.40 47.09 -14.78
C ASP A 743 -10.80 46.33 -13.51
N ILE A 744 -10.78 47.03 -12.37
CA ILE A 744 -10.99 46.43 -11.05
C ILE A 744 -12.41 46.71 -10.56
N HIS A 745 -13.17 45.65 -10.31
CA HIS A 745 -14.54 45.70 -9.78
C HIS A 745 -14.59 45.15 -8.36
N LEU A 746 -14.88 46.00 -7.38
CA LEU A 746 -14.91 45.66 -5.96
C LEU A 746 -16.35 45.65 -5.42
N PHE A 747 -16.67 44.66 -4.59
CA PHE A 747 -17.92 44.62 -3.83
C PHE A 747 -17.68 44.35 -2.35
N VAL A 748 -18.33 45.09 -1.47
CA VAL A 748 -18.28 44.85 -0.01
C VAL A 748 -19.51 45.43 0.69
N GLY A 749 -19.98 44.77 1.75
CA GLY A 749 -21.05 45.30 2.60
C GLY A 749 -20.54 46.38 3.55
N LYS A 750 -21.34 47.41 3.87
CA LYS A 750 -20.88 48.49 4.79
C LYS A 750 -20.73 48.02 6.24
N GLU A 751 -21.44 46.97 6.64
CA GLU A 751 -21.34 46.32 7.95
C GLU A 751 -20.31 45.16 7.97
N ASP A 752 -19.66 44.89 6.84
CA ASP A 752 -18.52 43.96 6.79
C ASP A 752 -17.29 44.64 7.39
N HIS A 753 -16.67 44.01 8.39
CA HIS A 753 -15.40 44.45 8.96
C HIS A 753 -14.29 44.65 7.90
N HIS A 754 -14.31 43.90 6.79
CA HIS A 754 -13.38 44.10 5.68
C HIS A 754 -13.54 45.46 5.00
N TYR A 755 -14.71 46.10 5.06
CA TYR A 755 -14.94 47.40 4.42
C TYR A 755 -13.96 48.45 4.94
N LYS A 756 -13.91 48.63 6.26
CA LYS A 756 -13.04 49.64 6.90
C LYS A 756 -11.57 49.19 6.95
N ASN A 757 -11.33 47.91 7.22
CA ASN A 757 -9.97 47.42 7.49
C ASN A 757 -9.18 47.11 6.21
N HIS A 758 -9.86 46.72 5.14
CA HIS A 758 -9.21 46.19 3.94
C HIS A 758 -9.61 46.89 2.65
N VAL A 759 -10.91 46.98 2.34
CA VAL A 759 -11.40 47.40 1.02
C VAL A 759 -11.28 48.91 0.83
N LEU A 760 -11.71 49.73 1.78
CA LEU A 760 -11.65 51.18 1.67
C LEU A 760 -10.19 51.72 1.64
N PRO A 761 -9.26 51.23 2.49
CA PRO A 761 -7.85 51.59 2.37
C PRO A 761 -7.25 51.18 1.03
N LEU A 762 -7.52 49.95 0.55
CA LEU A 762 -7.02 49.47 -0.74
C LEU A 762 -7.56 50.30 -1.90
N HIS A 763 -8.87 50.58 -1.92
CA HIS A 763 -9.51 51.41 -2.95
C HIS A 763 -8.85 52.79 -3.04
N THR A 764 -8.59 53.41 -1.88
CA THR A 764 -7.91 54.72 -1.83
C THR A 764 -6.51 54.65 -2.44
N ILE A 765 -5.74 53.61 -2.12
CA ILE A 765 -4.40 53.40 -2.68
C ILE A 765 -4.46 53.18 -4.21
N LEU A 766 -5.37 52.33 -4.69
CA LEU A 766 -5.53 52.03 -6.10
C LEU A 766 -5.89 53.29 -6.91
N VAL A 767 -6.89 54.06 -6.47
CA VAL A 767 -7.30 55.30 -7.16
C VAL A 767 -6.17 56.32 -7.16
N ASN A 768 -5.49 56.53 -6.03
CA ASN A 768 -4.37 57.47 -5.94
C ASN A 768 -3.18 57.09 -6.84
N ARG A 769 -3.05 55.80 -7.19
CA ARG A 769 -2.01 55.28 -8.09
C ARG A 769 -2.46 55.20 -9.55
N GLY A 770 -3.69 55.61 -9.88
CA GLY A 770 -4.18 55.67 -11.26
C GLY A 770 -4.83 54.39 -11.78
N TYR A 771 -5.12 53.41 -10.94
CA TYR A 771 -5.86 52.21 -11.34
C TYR A 771 -7.35 52.53 -11.61
N LYS A 772 -7.95 51.85 -12.58
CA LYS A 772 -9.38 51.93 -12.87
C LYS A 772 -10.16 51.04 -11.90
N VAL A 773 -10.89 51.65 -10.97
CA VAL A 773 -11.61 50.92 -9.91
C VAL A 773 -13.09 51.33 -9.83
N ASP A 774 -13.97 50.33 -9.84
CA ASP A 774 -15.41 50.43 -9.56
C ASP A 774 -15.73 49.78 -8.21
N LEU A 775 -15.98 50.58 -7.16
CA LEU A 775 -16.34 50.10 -5.83
C LEU A 775 -17.86 50.17 -5.60
N LYS A 776 -18.49 49.01 -5.45
CA LYS A 776 -19.90 48.87 -5.08
C LYS A 776 -20.04 48.49 -3.60
N THR A 777 -20.82 49.26 -2.85
CA THR A 777 -21.20 48.95 -1.46
C THR A 777 -22.67 48.58 -1.32
N SER A 778 -23.00 47.75 -0.31
CA SER A 778 -24.38 47.45 0.08
C SER A 778 -24.61 47.73 1.56
N ASP A 779 -25.69 48.43 1.90
CA ASP A 779 -26.10 48.70 3.27
C ASP A 779 -26.64 47.42 3.94
N GLY A 780 -26.40 47.27 5.25
CA GLY A 780 -26.91 46.14 6.05
C GLY A 780 -26.27 44.77 5.78
N VAL A 781 -25.32 44.68 4.85
CA VAL A 781 -24.61 43.44 4.52
C VAL A 781 -23.36 43.28 5.38
N ASN A 782 -23.28 42.22 6.17
CA ASN A 782 -22.08 41.81 6.90
C ASN A 782 -21.24 40.79 6.11
N HIS A 783 -20.11 40.34 6.68
CA HIS A 783 -19.19 39.41 6.00
C HIS A 783 -19.84 38.07 5.65
N ASP A 784 -20.61 37.48 6.57
CA ASP A 784 -21.28 36.19 6.35
C ASP A 784 -22.31 36.24 5.23
N GLU A 785 -22.86 37.42 4.97
CA GLU A 785 -23.84 37.67 3.93
C GLU A 785 -23.19 37.86 2.54
N LEU A 786 -21.86 38.04 2.44
CA LEU A 786 -21.18 38.08 1.13
C LEU A 786 -21.46 36.83 0.30
N LYS A 787 -21.58 35.64 0.92
CA LYS A 787 -21.93 34.39 0.22
C LYS A 787 -23.31 34.42 -0.45
N ILE A 788 -24.17 35.36 -0.06
CA ILE A 788 -25.50 35.60 -0.62
C ILE A 788 -25.44 36.70 -1.66
N TYR A 789 -24.87 37.87 -1.33
CA TYR A 789 -24.94 39.06 -2.18
C TYR A 789 -23.88 39.10 -3.28
N PHE A 790 -22.65 38.64 -3.01
CA PHE A 790 -21.56 38.69 -3.99
C PHE A 790 -21.83 37.84 -5.23
N PRO A 791 -22.43 36.63 -5.17
CA PRO A 791 -22.81 35.88 -6.37
C PRO A 791 -23.67 36.65 -7.37
N TYR A 792 -24.62 37.47 -6.90
CA TYR A 792 -25.44 38.31 -7.78
C TYR A 792 -24.63 39.43 -8.42
N TYR A 793 -23.82 40.14 -7.62
CA TYR A 793 -22.93 41.18 -8.14
C TYR A 793 -21.93 40.60 -9.17
N LEU A 794 -21.33 39.46 -8.84
CA LEU A 794 -20.40 38.73 -9.69
C LEU A 794 -21.05 38.37 -11.03
N LEU A 795 -22.23 37.76 -11.02
CA LEU A 795 -22.93 37.37 -12.25
C LEU A 795 -23.30 38.59 -13.10
N GLY A 796 -23.79 39.67 -12.49
CA GLY A 796 -24.10 40.91 -13.21
C GLY A 796 -22.88 41.53 -13.87
N LYS A 797 -21.75 41.61 -13.16
CA LYS A 797 -20.49 42.15 -13.70
C LYS A 797 -19.89 41.24 -14.77
N ALA A 798 -19.95 39.93 -14.58
CA ALA A 798 -19.55 38.96 -15.59
C ALA A 798 -20.35 39.13 -16.90
N LYS A 799 -21.68 39.26 -16.82
CA LYS A 799 -22.53 39.52 -17.99
C LYS A 799 -22.16 40.85 -18.66
N GLN A 800 -21.90 41.90 -17.87
CA GLN A 800 -21.49 43.20 -18.39
C GLN A 800 -20.17 43.12 -19.19
N ILE A 801 -19.16 42.43 -18.65
CA ILE A 801 -17.86 42.23 -19.33
C ILE A 801 -18.04 41.46 -20.65
N LEU A 802 -18.91 40.44 -20.65
CA LEU A 802 -19.21 39.64 -21.85
C LEU A 802 -20.17 40.34 -22.83
N GLY A 803 -20.71 41.51 -22.50
CA GLY A 803 -21.73 42.19 -23.32
C GLY A 803 -23.07 41.45 -23.39
N ILE A 804 -23.37 40.59 -22.42
CA ILE A 804 -24.63 39.82 -22.34
C ILE A 804 -25.71 40.71 -21.69
N PRO A 805 -26.92 40.83 -22.29
CA PRO A 805 -28.00 41.62 -21.72
C PRO A 805 -28.36 41.19 -20.28
N LEU A 806 -28.55 42.20 -19.43
CA LEU A 806 -29.09 42.05 -18.08
C LEU A 806 -30.61 41.78 -18.20
N ASP A 807 -31.12 40.73 -17.54
CA ASP A 807 -32.50 40.23 -17.64
C ASP A 807 -33.41 40.67 -16.48
N GLY A 808 -32.91 41.53 -15.58
CA GLY A 808 -33.68 42.16 -14.49
C GLY A 808 -34.10 41.22 -13.36
N LYS A 809 -33.97 39.90 -13.54
CA LYS A 809 -34.20 38.88 -12.49
C LYS A 809 -32.91 38.49 -11.78
N THR A 810 -31.78 38.52 -12.48
CA THR A 810 -30.45 38.15 -11.94
C THR A 810 -29.61 39.34 -11.52
N ASP A 811 -30.09 40.56 -11.78
CA ASP A 811 -29.27 41.79 -11.76
C ASP A 811 -29.63 42.78 -10.64
N VAL A 812 -30.67 42.47 -9.86
CA VAL A 812 -31.04 43.25 -8.69
C VAL A 812 -30.39 42.58 -7.47
N LEU A 813 -29.37 43.22 -6.88
CA LEU A 813 -28.89 42.86 -5.54
C LEU A 813 -30.13 42.66 -4.65
N PRO A 814 -30.23 41.56 -3.88
CA PRO A 814 -31.40 41.30 -3.05
C PRO A 814 -31.80 42.58 -2.31
N GLN A 815 -32.91 43.22 -2.68
CA GLN A 815 -33.32 44.46 -2.02
C GLN A 815 -33.60 44.20 -0.54
N GLU A 816 -33.45 45.26 0.26
CA GLU A 816 -33.25 45.41 1.73
C GLU A 816 -34.02 44.51 2.70
N THR A 817 -34.87 43.60 2.25
CA THR A 817 -35.57 42.62 3.07
C THR A 817 -35.11 41.20 2.71
N PRO A 818 -33.96 40.73 3.24
CA PRO A 818 -33.45 39.39 2.95
C PRO A 818 -34.49 38.31 3.31
N LEU A 819 -34.54 37.26 2.50
CA LEU A 819 -35.37 36.09 2.79
C LEU A 819 -34.87 35.43 4.08
N LYS A 820 -35.61 35.61 5.17
CA LYS A 820 -35.25 35.07 6.48
C LYS A 820 -36.48 34.53 7.20
N ILE A 821 -36.31 33.38 7.85
CA ILE A 821 -37.28 32.89 8.84
C ILE A 821 -36.83 33.37 10.22
N MET A 822 -37.47 34.42 10.72
CA MET A 822 -37.17 34.95 12.05
C MET A 822 -37.64 33.95 13.12
N LYS A 823 -38.88 33.50 13.01
CA LYS A 823 -39.50 32.57 13.97
C LYS A 823 -40.47 31.63 13.27
N VAL A 824 -40.50 30.39 13.73
CA VAL A 824 -41.58 29.43 13.45
C VAL A 824 -42.06 28.89 14.79
N SER A 825 -43.36 28.93 15.01
CA SER A 825 -44.01 28.41 16.21
C SER A 825 -45.01 27.33 15.84
N ILE A 826 -45.13 26.33 16.70
CA ILE A 826 -46.16 25.30 16.66
C ILE A 826 -47.00 25.43 17.92
N SER A 827 -48.32 25.35 17.78
CA SER A 827 -49.29 25.34 18.88
C SER A 827 -50.42 24.35 18.59
N SER A 828 -51.17 23.96 19.61
CA SER A 828 -52.40 23.17 19.47
C SER A 828 -53.41 23.66 20.51
N GLU A 829 -54.60 24.05 20.07
CA GLU A 829 -55.66 24.56 20.96
C GLU A 829 -56.61 23.45 21.43
N ASP A 830 -56.82 22.41 20.60
CA ASP A 830 -57.83 21.35 20.82
C ASP A 830 -57.24 19.93 20.88
N ARG A 831 -55.90 19.81 20.82
CA ARG A 831 -55.12 18.54 20.70
C ARG A 831 -55.42 17.70 19.46
N LYS A 832 -56.33 18.15 18.58
CA LYS A 832 -56.67 17.50 17.32
C LYS A 832 -56.05 18.22 16.13
N ASN A 833 -55.70 19.48 16.29
CA ASN A 833 -55.08 20.29 15.25
C ASN A 833 -53.77 20.90 15.74
N ILE A 834 -52.73 20.80 14.91
CA ILE A 834 -51.52 21.61 15.06
C ILE A 834 -51.59 22.82 14.14
N LYS A 835 -51.31 23.98 14.70
CA LYS A 835 -51.18 25.24 13.99
C LYS A 835 -49.72 25.65 13.96
N VAL A 836 -49.22 25.95 12.77
CA VAL A 836 -47.87 26.46 12.56
C VAL A 836 -47.98 27.89 12.07
N GLU A 837 -47.23 28.79 12.70
CA GLU A 837 -47.13 30.19 12.27
C GLU A 837 -45.68 30.54 12.00
N SER A 838 -45.44 31.19 10.87
CA SER A 838 -44.10 31.57 10.41
C SER A 838 -43.99 33.09 10.34
N VAL A 839 -43.06 33.67 11.09
CA VAL A 839 -42.70 35.08 11.00
C VAL A 839 -41.46 35.19 10.12
N THR A 840 -41.64 35.76 8.94
CA THR A 840 -40.65 35.79 7.87
C THR A 840 -40.46 37.19 7.30
N SER A 841 -39.30 37.42 6.73
CA SER A 841 -38.97 38.61 5.94
C SER A 841 -38.66 38.18 4.51
N GLY A 842 -39.06 38.97 3.52
CA GLY A 842 -38.80 38.73 2.09
C GLY A 842 -39.99 39.08 1.20
N VAL A 843 -39.82 38.97 -0.11
CA VAL A 843 -40.77 39.51 -1.10
C VAL A 843 -41.45 38.39 -1.88
N GLY A 844 -42.79 38.44 -1.96
CA GLY A 844 -43.59 37.47 -2.72
C GLY A 844 -43.43 36.04 -2.20
N LEU A 845 -43.45 35.90 -0.87
CA LEU A 845 -43.15 34.66 -0.18
C LEU A 845 -44.19 33.56 -0.46
N THR A 846 -43.69 32.35 -0.63
CA THR A 846 -44.46 31.12 -0.66
C THR A 846 -43.89 30.11 0.33
N PHE A 847 -44.74 29.26 0.90
CA PHE A 847 -44.45 28.41 2.03
C PHE A 847 -44.85 26.97 1.74
N ALA A 848 -43.95 26.02 1.97
CA ALA A 848 -44.24 24.59 1.97
C ALA A 848 -43.99 24.02 3.38
N TYR A 849 -44.78 23.02 3.78
CA TYR A 849 -44.75 22.51 5.15
C TYR A 849 -44.65 20.99 5.16
N TYR A 850 -43.64 20.46 5.85
CA TYR A 850 -43.45 19.02 5.99
C TYR A 850 -43.70 18.66 7.44
N VAL A 851 -44.79 17.94 7.69
CA VAL A 851 -45.19 17.51 9.03
C VAL A 851 -44.50 16.20 9.34
N TYR A 852 -43.78 16.17 10.47
CA TYR A 852 -43.12 15.00 10.99
C TYR A 852 -43.85 14.48 12.23
N LYS A 853 -43.90 13.17 12.37
CA LYS A 853 -44.29 12.44 13.58
C LYS A 853 -43.18 11.45 13.90
N ASP A 854 -42.64 11.48 15.12
CA ASP A 854 -41.60 10.55 15.60
C ASP A 854 -40.37 10.48 14.65
N ASN A 855 -39.99 11.63 14.09
CA ASN A 855 -38.95 11.84 13.06
C ASN A 855 -39.24 11.28 11.65
N GLU A 856 -40.45 10.79 11.36
CA GLU A 856 -40.87 10.40 10.01
C GLU A 856 -41.82 11.45 9.38
N VAL A 857 -41.68 11.70 8.08
CA VAL A 857 -42.56 12.64 7.36
C VAL A 857 -43.91 11.99 7.09
N ILE A 858 -44.97 12.51 7.70
CA ILE A 858 -46.34 12.00 7.51
C ILE A 858 -47.13 12.79 6.46
N LYS A 859 -46.81 14.09 6.26
CA LYS A 859 -47.50 14.92 5.28
C LYS A 859 -46.60 16.00 4.69
N ARG A 860 -46.79 16.27 3.38
CA ARG A 860 -46.15 17.37 2.66
C ARG A 860 -47.21 18.29 2.06
N TYR A 861 -47.09 19.57 2.33
CA TYR A 861 -47.89 20.63 1.73
C TYR A 861 -47.03 21.37 0.71
N SER A 862 -47.53 21.46 -0.53
CA SER A 862 -46.90 22.23 -1.60
C SER A 862 -46.86 23.73 -1.28
N TYR A 863 -46.04 24.47 -2.01
CA TYR A 863 -45.88 25.91 -1.81
C TYR A 863 -47.20 26.68 -1.94
N THR A 864 -47.58 27.41 -0.89
CA THR A 864 -48.77 28.27 -0.82
C THR A 864 -48.37 29.70 -0.44
N ARG A 865 -49.27 30.69 -0.56
CA ARG A 865 -49.00 32.06 -0.07
C ARG A 865 -49.27 32.22 1.45
N ASN A 866 -49.73 31.17 2.12
CA ASN A 866 -50.09 31.25 3.53
C ASN A 866 -48.87 30.98 4.43
N ALA A 867 -48.55 31.93 5.30
CA ALA A 867 -47.47 31.83 6.28
C ALA A 867 -47.86 30.98 7.51
N ALA A 868 -49.11 30.49 7.53
CA ALA A 868 -49.60 29.54 8.51
C ALA A 868 -50.04 28.22 7.85
N LEU A 869 -49.97 27.15 8.65
CA LEU A 869 -50.52 25.83 8.34
C LEU A 869 -51.42 25.37 9.50
N GLU A 870 -52.57 24.78 9.18
CA GLU A 870 -53.33 23.93 10.09
C GLU A 870 -53.30 22.49 9.57
N HIS A 871 -53.01 21.55 10.46
CA HIS A 871 -52.97 20.13 10.16
C HIS A 871 -53.67 19.34 11.27
N GLU A 872 -54.65 18.53 10.87
CA GLU A 872 -55.33 17.60 11.76
C GLU A 872 -54.42 16.41 12.07
N VAL A 873 -54.38 16.03 13.34
CA VAL A 873 -53.53 14.99 13.89
C VAL A 873 -54.36 13.73 14.12
N ASP A 874 -53.89 12.60 13.60
CA ASP A 874 -54.63 11.34 13.58
C ASP A 874 -54.34 10.42 14.77
N SER A 875 -53.26 10.68 15.52
CA SER A 875 -52.75 9.77 16.56
C SER A 875 -51.78 10.48 17.52
N SER A 876 -51.51 9.87 18.67
CA SER A 876 -50.53 10.40 19.62
C SER A 876 -49.08 10.20 19.13
N GLY A 877 -48.19 11.12 19.48
CA GLY A 877 -46.78 11.11 19.07
C GLY A 877 -46.07 12.45 19.25
N GLU A 878 -44.78 12.49 18.90
CA GLU A 878 -43.99 13.73 18.89
C GLU A 878 -44.01 14.38 17.50
N TYR A 879 -44.60 15.57 17.40
CA TYR A 879 -44.78 16.30 16.15
C TYR A 879 -43.81 17.49 16.05
N PHE A 880 -43.26 17.71 14.86
CA PHE A 880 -42.65 18.99 14.46
C PHE A 880 -42.87 19.25 12.98
N VAL A 881 -42.80 20.51 12.56
CA VAL A 881 -42.99 20.89 11.17
C VAL A 881 -41.75 21.57 10.64
N ARG A 882 -41.24 21.10 9.50
CA ARG A 882 -40.21 21.81 8.74
C ARG A 882 -40.88 22.74 7.74
N VAL A 883 -40.69 24.04 7.96
CA VAL A 883 -41.21 25.10 7.09
C VAL A 883 -40.14 25.45 6.07
N TYR A 884 -40.51 25.40 4.79
CA TYR A 884 -39.70 25.90 3.67
C TYR A 884 -40.33 27.19 3.18
N VAL A 885 -39.51 28.22 2.96
CA VAL A 885 -39.95 29.52 2.47
C VAL A 885 -39.18 29.83 1.22
N ARG A 886 -39.90 30.23 0.18
CA ARG A 886 -39.37 30.63 -1.12
C ARG A 886 -39.82 32.04 -1.45
N ASP A 887 -38.91 32.90 -1.89
CA ASP A 887 -39.28 34.22 -2.41
C ASP A 887 -39.57 34.18 -3.92
N LYS A 888 -40.10 35.28 -4.47
CA LYS A 888 -40.41 35.40 -5.91
C LYS A 888 -39.17 35.40 -6.81
N PHE A 889 -37.97 35.50 -6.24
CA PHE A 889 -36.69 35.55 -6.93
C PHE A 889 -35.95 34.20 -6.92
N GLY A 890 -36.57 33.16 -6.35
CA GLY A 890 -36.03 31.80 -6.31
C GLY A 890 -35.18 31.48 -5.07
N GLY A 891 -34.96 32.45 -4.18
CA GLY A 891 -34.32 32.24 -2.88
C GLY A 891 -35.16 31.28 -2.04
N GLN A 892 -34.50 30.36 -1.32
CA GLN A 892 -35.15 29.33 -0.50
C GLN A 892 -34.43 29.19 0.85
N THR A 893 -35.20 29.09 1.93
CA THR A 893 -34.69 28.82 3.29
C THR A 893 -35.65 27.88 4.02
N ALA A 894 -35.19 27.23 5.09
CA ALA A 894 -36.03 26.33 5.88
C ALA A 894 -35.70 26.38 7.38
N LYS A 895 -36.71 26.17 8.22
CA LYS A 895 -36.57 26.11 9.68
C LYS A 895 -37.54 25.08 10.26
N ASN A 896 -37.11 24.35 11.28
CA ASN A 896 -37.97 23.44 12.04
C ASN A 896 -38.64 24.20 13.18
N THR A 897 -39.90 23.85 13.47
CA THR A 897 -40.52 24.22 14.75
C THR A 897 -39.85 23.47 15.91
N THR A 898 -40.11 23.89 17.15
CA THR A 898 -39.87 23.03 18.31
C THR A 898 -40.72 21.76 18.20
N LYS A 899 -40.31 20.71 18.89
CA LYS A 899 -41.09 19.48 19.00
C LYS A 899 -42.24 19.65 19.99
N MET A 900 -43.39 19.07 19.68
CA MET A 900 -44.61 19.10 20.50
C MET A 900 -45.16 17.69 20.65
N ILE A 901 -45.43 17.26 21.88
CA ILE A 901 -46.03 15.95 22.16
C ILE A 901 -47.55 16.10 22.18
N ILE A 902 -48.23 15.32 21.34
CA ILE A 902 -49.69 15.19 21.35
C ILE A 902 -50.01 13.82 21.95
N LYS A 903 -50.80 13.83 23.02
CA LYS A 903 -51.13 12.65 23.83
C LYS A 903 -52.51 12.10 23.48
#